data_AF-B7Q655-F1
#
_entry.id   AF-B7Q655-F1
#
_cell.length_a   1.000
_cell.length_b   1.000
_cell.length_c   1.000
_cell.angle_alpha   90.00
_cell.angle_beta   90.00
_cell.angle_gamma   90.00
#
_symmetry.space_group_name_H-M   'P 1'
#
loop_
_entity.id
_entity.type
_entity.pdbx_description
1 polymer ?
#
loop_
_entity_poly.entity_id
_entity_poly.type
_entity_poly.pdbx_seq_one_letter_code
_entity_poly.pdbx_strand_id
1 'polypeptide(L)'
;SRPVCIGTNGRMSVPSNREHHYQNLRDRYTNCTYVDGNLELTWLQNKSLDLSFLRDIREVTGYVLISHVDVQRILLPSLMIVRGRNLFKLNVHDEEFALIVTLSKMDNLELPALRDILRGNVGFFNNYNLCHVRGVQWDEILSGPPAHMVYVYNFTQPERTCPPCDASCRGGHCWGEGPHNCQKFSKVNCSPQCHQGRCFGPEPRECCHLFCAGGCVGPKQSDCLACQNFYDDGVCKQECPPMMRYNPNTYSWEDNPDGKYAYGATCVRDCPEHLLRDSGACVRNCPPNKKAQHGECVPCDGPCPKNCQGVNIVNSINIELFRGCTIIEGSLTILDSTFSFGPRYEEMDPSKLEVFSTLKEVTGYVNIQASHPNFTSLSYFRNLEVIGGRTLTEYFAALYIVKSSLKSLNLRSLNKIRSGSVAILENKDLCFADSVDWYQVMKSSAHNILLQRNANRTDCEAQNLVCHSQCSTSGCWGPAPNECLSCKSYRLEDTCIEKCDTSKGIYDNGNYVCKHCHEECLGECYGPGANNCTQCRHVRDGPYCVRECPDTKYNQSGECMPCHENCIGGVVCLFSFLCELAVTPENFLSRFREEDHLPAILASAGGCILLLGVFLAVFSYHWVQRAKTKENTMKMTMRMSGFEDNEPLKPTDIKPNLAQLRIVKEAELRKGGILGYGAFGTVYKGVWVPEGENVRIPVAIKVLREGTAPNTNKEFLEEAYIMASVDHPNVLKLLAVCLTSQLMLVTQLMPLGCLLDYVRNNKDKIGSKPLLNWCTQIARGMAYLEEKRMVHRDLALRNVLLQTPGCVKITDFGLAKLLDNNEFEYKAAGGKMPIKWLALECIQHRIFTHKSDVWAFGVTVWELLTYGMRPYENVSARDVPDLLEKGERLNQPSICTIDVYMIMIKCWMLDAGSRPSFKELAEEFAKMARDPGRYLVVSGDKLMRLPSYTPQDEKELIRNLSMPMEGPEVIMDAEEYLQPTR
;
A
#
# COMPACT_ATOMS: atom_id res chain seq x y z
N SER A 1 36.34 13.07 4.54
CA SER A 1 35.03 12.67 3.97
C SER A 1 35.24 12.27 2.52
N ARG A 2 34.61 11.17 2.05
CA ARG A 2 34.59 10.87 0.61
C ARG A 2 33.70 11.92 -0.08
N PRO A 3 34.17 12.63 -1.12
CA PRO A 3 33.32 13.59 -1.82
C PRO A 3 32.19 12.83 -2.55
N VAL A 4 30.95 13.14 -2.15
CA VAL A 4 29.71 12.57 -2.67
C VAL A 4 29.08 13.55 -3.65
N CYS A 5 28.61 13.05 -4.79
CA CYS A 5 27.86 13.83 -5.76
C CYS A 5 26.50 13.18 -6.06
N ILE A 6 25.51 14.01 -6.40
CA ILE A 6 24.16 13.55 -6.74
C ILE A 6 24.14 13.12 -8.22
N GLY A 7 23.67 11.89 -8.48
CA GLY A 7 23.52 11.36 -9.84
C GLY A 7 22.44 12.06 -10.66
N THR A 8 22.29 11.67 -11.92
CA THR A 8 21.27 12.20 -12.84
C THR A 8 20.14 11.20 -13.09
N ASN A 9 19.02 11.67 -13.64
CA ASN A 9 17.87 10.82 -14.02
C ASN A 9 17.22 11.31 -15.33
N GLY A 10 18.05 11.79 -16.26
CA GLY A 10 17.64 12.26 -17.58
C GLY A 10 17.44 11.14 -18.59
N ARG A 11 17.86 9.90 -18.26
CA ARG A 11 17.82 8.74 -19.17
C ARG A 11 18.45 9.12 -20.52
N MET A 12 17.73 8.95 -21.63
CA MET A 12 18.21 9.27 -22.98
C MET A 12 17.62 10.60 -23.52
N SER A 13 17.03 11.44 -22.67
CA SER A 13 16.46 12.72 -23.10
C SER A 13 17.49 13.61 -23.77
N VAL A 14 17.12 14.20 -24.91
CA VAL A 14 18.00 15.08 -25.70
C VAL A 14 18.18 16.42 -24.95
N PRO A 15 19.41 16.87 -24.67
CA PRO A 15 19.63 18.17 -24.05
C PRO A 15 19.31 19.30 -25.04
N SER A 16 18.70 20.38 -24.54
CA SER A 16 18.39 21.58 -25.33
C SER A 16 19.66 22.31 -25.82
N ASN A 17 20.72 22.26 -25.02
CA ASN A 17 22.05 22.78 -25.35
C ASN A 17 23.12 21.79 -24.88
N ARG A 18 23.98 21.33 -25.80
CA ARG A 18 24.93 20.23 -25.58
C ARG A 18 26.19 20.69 -24.84
N GLU A 19 26.68 21.88 -25.14
CA GLU A 19 27.83 22.47 -24.48
C GLU A 19 27.53 22.73 -22.99
N HIS A 20 26.35 23.30 -22.71
CA HIS A 20 25.88 23.50 -21.35
C HIS A 20 25.64 22.15 -20.64
N HIS A 21 25.12 21.14 -21.33
CA HIS A 21 24.97 19.80 -20.76
C HIS A 21 26.32 19.19 -20.33
N TYR A 22 27.36 19.30 -21.16
CA TYR A 22 28.71 18.86 -20.82
C TYR A 22 29.29 19.61 -19.61
N GLN A 23 29.14 20.94 -19.56
CA GLN A 23 29.59 21.75 -18.41
C GLN A 23 28.92 21.28 -17.11
N ASN A 24 27.61 21.04 -17.12
CA ASN A 24 26.90 20.52 -15.96
C ASN A 24 27.39 19.14 -15.50
N LEU A 25 27.72 18.24 -16.43
CA LEU A 25 28.32 16.94 -16.09
C LEU A 25 29.70 17.11 -15.45
N ARG A 26 30.53 17.97 -16.03
CA ARG A 26 31.87 18.28 -15.51
C ARG A 26 31.80 18.85 -14.10
N ASP A 27 31.01 19.90 -13.89
CA ASP A 27 30.91 20.59 -12.60
C ASP A 27 30.35 19.67 -11.51
N ARG A 28 29.42 18.78 -11.88
CA ARG A 28 28.82 17.80 -10.98
C ARG A 28 29.77 16.70 -10.53
N TYR A 29 30.58 16.17 -11.44
CA TYR A 29 31.39 14.97 -11.20
C TYR A 29 32.87 15.28 -10.93
N THR A 30 33.31 16.54 -11.05
CA THR A 30 34.67 16.94 -10.67
C THR A 30 34.91 16.67 -9.18
N ASN A 31 36.00 15.97 -8.88
CA ASN A 31 36.37 15.49 -7.54
C ASN A 31 35.34 14.54 -6.90
N CYS A 32 34.41 13.95 -7.65
CA CYS A 32 33.45 13.00 -7.09
C CYS A 32 34.05 11.59 -6.99
N THR A 33 33.88 10.96 -5.84
CA THR A 33 34.31 9.56 -5.61
C THR A 33 33.13 8.59 -5.45
N TYR A 34 31.97 9.10 -5.04
CA TYR A 34 30.77 8.31 -4.77
C TYR A 34 29.54 9.00 -5.38
N VAL A 35 28.89 8.34 -6.32
CA VAL A 35 27.69 8.86 -7.01
C VAL A 35 26.44 8.32 -6.32
N ASP A 36 25.69 9.21 -5.66
CA ASP A 36 24.38 8.91 -5.08
C ASP A 36 23.27 9.09 -6.13
N GLY A 37 23.02 8.03 -6.90
CA GLY A 37 22.06 7.98 -7.99
C GLY A 37 22.65 7.27 -9.20
N ASN A 38 22.28 7.70 -10.40
CA ASN A 38 22.75 7.11 -11.64
C ASN A 38 23.87 7.97 -12.25
N LEU A 39 24.83 7.32 -12.91
CA LEU A 39 25.86 7.98 -13.71
C LEU A 39 25.43 7.91 -15.19
N GLU A 40 24.89 9.01 -15.72
CA GLU A 40 24.44 9.07 -17.12
C GLU A 40 25.37 9.98 -17.92
N LEU A 41 26.01 9.42 -18.95
CA LEU A 41 26.82 10.11 -19.94
C LEU A 41 26.10 10.02 -21.28
N THR A 42 25.37 11.08 -21.65
CA THR A 42 24.55 11.07 -22.86
C THR A 42 24.82 12.26 -23.78
N TRP A 43 24.63 12.06 -25.08
CA TRP A 43 24.68 13.13 -26.10
C TRP A 43 26.01 13.88 -26.20
N LEU A 44 27.14 13.22 -25.88
CA LEU A 44 28.49 13.77 -25.96
C LEU A 44 29.12 13.49 -27.33
N GLN A 45 28.64 14.19 -28.36
CA GLN A 45 29.01 13.93 -29.77
C GLN A 45 30.31 14.62 -30.24
N ASN A 46 30.88 15.51 -29.43
CA ASN A 46 32.15 16.13 -29.78
C ASN A 46 33.31 15.23 -29.31
N LYS A 47 34.10 14.73 -30.27
CA LYS A 47 35.24 13.83 -30.03
C LYS A 47 36.35 14.42 -29.15
N SER A 48 36.44 15.75 -29.08
CA SER A 48 37.49 16.48 -28.35
C SER A 48 37.16 16.78 -26.89
N LEU A 49 35.99 16.35 -26.39
CA LEU A 49 35.58 16.59 -25.01
C LEU A 49 36.48 15.83 -24.02
N ASP A 50 36.95 16.52 -22.99
CA ASP A 50 37.70 15.91 -21.89
C ASP A 50 36.76 15.34 -20.84
N LEU A 51 36.84 14.02 -20.60
CA LEU A 51 36.09 13.31 -19.56
C LEU A 51 36.98 12.88 -18.38
N SER A 52 38.18 13.45 -18.26
CA SER A 52 39.15 13.07 -17.22
C SER A 52 38.67 13.36 -15.79
N PHE A 53 37.65 14.19 -15.60
CA PHE A 53 37.03 14.45 -14.29
C PHE A 53 36.32 13.21 -13.70
N LEU A 54 36.05 12.17 -14.50
CA LEU A 54 35.44 10.93 -14.05
C LEU A 54 36.43 9.97 -13.35
N ARG A 55 37.74 10.26 -13.40
CA ARG A 55 38.82 9.35 -12.99
C ARG A 55 38.73 8.87 -11.53
N ASP A 56 38.14 9.69 -10.66
CA ASP A 56 38.10 9.47 -9.21
C ASP A 56 36.84 8.74 -8.75
N ILE A 57 35.86 8.54 -9.64
CA ILE A 57 34.60 7.86 -9.31
C ILE A 57 34.92 6.39 -8.99
N ARG A 58 34.60 5.98 -7.76
CA ARG A 58 34.83 4.63 -7.24
C ARG A 58 33.57 3.80 -7.14
N GLU A 59 32.42 4.43 -6.95
CA GLU A 59 31.18 3.73 -6.64
C GLU A 59 29.96 4.48 -7.19
N VAL A 60 29.02 3.73 -7.76
CA VAL A 60 27.73 4.23 -8.25
C VAL A 60 26.59 3.43 -7.61
N THR A 61 25.63 4.12 -6.98
CA THR A 61 24.54 3.43 -6.25
C THR A 61 23.41 2.92 -7.16
N GLY A 62 23.10 3.65 -8.24
CA GLY A 62 22.11 3.29 -9.25
C GLY A 62 22.71 2.49 -10.41
N TYR A 63 22.43 2.93 -11.64
CA TYR A 63 22.99 2.37 -12.87
C TYR A 63 23.98 3.33 -13.55
N VAL A 64 24.76 2.79 -14.48
CA VAL A 64 25.64 3.54 -15.39
C VAL A 64 25.06 3.46 -16.81
N LEU A 65 24.78 4.61 -17.41
CA LEU A 65 24.25 4.74 -18.77
C LEU A 65 25.23 5.54 -19.64
N ILE A 66 25.65 4.95 -20.75
CA ILE A 66 26.45 5.62 -21.79
C ILE A 66 25.68 5.54 -23.10
N SER A 67 25.26 6.67 -23.66
CA SER A 67 24.42 6.68 -24.86
C SER A 67 24.69 7.87 -25.78
N HIS A 68 24.83 7.65 -27.08
CA HIS A 68 25.13 8.71 -28.05
C HIS A 68 26.41 9.49 -27.73
N VAL A 69 27.48 8.78 -27.35
CA VAL A 69 28.80 9.34 -27.05
C VAL A 69 29.77 9.05 -28.19
N ASP A 70 30.41 10.10 -28.72
CA ASP A 70 31.41 10.01 -29.81
C ASP A 70 32.85 10.22 -29.32
N VAL A 71 33.05 10.49 -28.02
CA VAL A 71 34.38 10.56 -27.40
C VAL A 71 35.08 9.21 -27.58
N GLN A 72 36.35 9.22 -28.01
CA GLN A 72 37.06 8.00 -28.41
C GLN A 72 37.27 7.01 -27.26
N ARG A 73 37.58 7.50 -26.05
CA ARG A 73 37.87 6.65 -24.89
C ARG A 73 37.19 7.21 -23.65
N ILE A 74 36.49 6.35 -22.92
CA ILE A 74 35.92 6.68 -21.61
C ILE A 74 36.71 5.93 -20.55
N LEU A 75 37.31 6.68 -19.63
CA LEU A 75 38.21 6.16 -18.60
C LEU A 75 37.55 6.29 -17.24
N LEU A 76 37.25 5.16 -16.59
CA LEU A 76 36.79 5.10 -15.20
C LEU A 76 37.72 4.14 -14.42
N PRO A 77 39.01 4.48 -14.28
CA PRO A 77 40.03 3.60 -13.75
C PRO A 77 39.83 3.24 -12.27
N SER A 78 39.06 4.05 -11.53
CA SER A 78 38.81 3.85 -10.11
C SER A 78 37.46 3.19 -9.81
N LEU A 79 36.57 3.04 -10.80
CA LEU A 79 35.21 2.54 -10.57
C LEU A 79 35.27 1.05 -10.20
N MET A 80 34.96 0.74 -8.94
CA MET A 80 35.06 -0.60 -8.39
C MET A 80 33.71 -1.32 -8.32
N ILE A 81 32.63 -0.59 -7.99
CA ILE A 81 31.31 -1.17 -7.72
C ILE A 81 30.19 -0.36 -8.36
N VAL A 82 29.22 -1.09 -8.94
CA VAL A 82 27.89 -0.57 -9.29
C VAL A 82 26.84 -1.35 -8.49
N ARG A 83 26.06 -0.68 -7.65
CA ARG A 83 25.13 -1.37 -6.74
C ARG A 83 23.81 -1.78 -7.38
N GLY A 84 23.35 -1.09 -8.43
CA GLY A 84 22.09 -1.43 -9.10
C GLY A 84 20.84 -1.26 -8.22
N ARG A 85 20.81 -0.26 -7.32
CA ARG A 85 19.60 0.06 -6.54
C ARG A 85 18.44 0.51 -7.44
N ASN A 86 18.80 1.23 -8.51
CA ASN A 86 17.93 1.56 -9.63
C ASN A 86 18.52 0.90 -10.88
N LEU A 87 17.68 0.36 -11.75
CA LEU A 87 18.09 -0.25 -13.01
C LEU A 87 17.51 0.53 -14.19
N PHE A 88 18.22 0.49 -15.32
CA PHE A 88 17.78 1.09 -16.56
C PHE A 88 17.06 0.06 -17.42
N LYS A 89 15.81 0.34 -17.81
CA LYS A 89 15.03 -0.51 -18.71
C LYS A 89 14.85 0.14 -20.07
N LEU A 90 15.19 -0.58 -21.14
CA LEU A 90 14.85 -0.19 -22.51
C LEU A 90 13.42 -0.61 -22.81
N ASN A 91 12.63 0.22 -23.49
CA ASN A 91 11.25 -0.12 -23.85
C ASN A 91 11.15 -1.33 -24.80
N VAL A 92 12.23 -1.66 -25.49
CA VAL A 92 12.31 -2.72 -26.51
C VAL A 92 12.88 -4.04 -25.99
N HIS A 93 13.39 -4.08 -24.75
CA HIS A 93 13.94 -5.27 -24.12
C HIS A 93 13.31 -5.46 -22.74
N ASP A 94 13.01 -6.71 -22.36
CA ASP A 94 12.38 -6.99 -21.08
C ASP A 94 13.36 -6.89 -19.89
N GLU A 95 14.66 -6.93 -20.18
CA GLU A 95 15.76 -6.90 -19.22
C GLU A 95 16.00 -5.51 -18.61
N GLU A 96 16.49 -5.50 -17.37
CA GLU A 96 16.88 -4.29 -16.65
C GLU A 96 18.39 -4.27 -16.40
N PHE A 97 19.03 -3.14 -16.72
CA PHE A 97 20.49 -3.02 -16.79
C PHE A 97 21.06 -2.14 -15.69
N ALA A 98 22.13 -2.60 -15.06
CA ALA A 98 22.95 -1.81 -14.13
C ALA A 98 24.09 -1.06 -14.83
N LEU A 99 24.57 -1.61 -15.94
CA LEU A 99 25.48 -0.94 -16.86
C LEU A 99 24.93 -1.13 -18.27
N ILE A 100 24.70 -0.03 -18.97
CA ILE A 100 24.23 -0.08 -20.35
C ILE A 100 24.96 0.95 -21.21
N VAL A 101 25.40 0.46 -22.36
CA VAL A 101 26.13 1.23 -23.35
C VAL A 101 25.45 1.03 -24.70
N THR A 102 24.94 2.10 -25.29
CA THR A 102 24.19 2.01 -26.53
C THR A 102 24.48 3.15 -27.49
N LEU A 103 24.35 2.89 -28.80
CA LEU A 103 24.37 3.91 -29.85
C LEU A 103 25.59 4.87 -29.77
N SER A 104 26.75 4.36 -29.35
CA SER A 104 27.96 5.15 -29.14
C SER A 104 29.06 4.76 -30.13
N LYS A 105 29.94 5.71 -30.48
CA LYS A 105 31.03 5.53 -31.45
C LYS A 105 32.41 5.48 -30.82
N MET A 106 32.48 5.27 -29.50
CA MET A 106 33.73 5.14 -28.75
C MET A 106 34.49 3.87 -29.11
N ASP A 107 35.80 3.92 -28.98
CA ASP A 107 36.72 2.83 -29.26
C ASP A 107 36.86 1.91 -28.05
N ASN A 108 37.13 2.47 -26.86
CA ASN A 108 37.34 1.70 -25.63
C ASN A 108 36.52 2.27 -24.46
N LEU A 109 35.98 1.37 -23.62
CA LEU A 109 35.45 1.65 -22.30
C LEU A 109 36.32 0.96 -21.25
N GLU A 110 37.16 1.74 -20.58
CA GLU A 110 38.21 1.21 -19.71
C GLU A 110 37.77 1.23 -18.25
N LEU A 111 37.38 0.05 -17.71
CA LEU A 111 36.93 -0.16 -16.32
C LEU A 111 37.85 -1.14 -15.55
N PRO A 112 39.18 -0.95 -15.51
CA PRO A 112 40.12 -1.95 -14.97
C PRO A 112 39.96 -2.25 -13.48
N ALA A 113 39.32 -1.37 -12.71
CA ALA A 113 39.03 -1.58 -11.30
C ALA A 113 37.66 -2.18 -11.02
N LEU A 114 36.78 -2.36 -12.02
CA LEU A 114 35.42 -2.85 -11.79
C LEU A 114 35.47 -4.32 -11.36
N ARG A 115 34.96 -4.60 -10.16
CA ARG A 115 34.97 -5.94 -9.56
C ARG A 115 33.58 -6.48 -9.25
N ASP A 116 32.59 -5.62 -9.07
CA ASP A 116 31.27 -6.05 -8.63
C ASP A 116 30.14 -5.23 -9.24
N ILE A 117 29.13 -5.94 -9.76
CA ILE A 117 27.81 -5.41 -10.06
C ILE A 117 26.81 -6.24 -9.23
N LEU A 118 26.29 -5.62 -8.18
CA LEU A 118 25.52 -6.35 -7.16
C LEU A 118 24.14 -6.78 -7.66
N ARG A 119 23.51 -5.99 -8.55
CA ARG A 119 22.18 -6.26 -9.10
C ARG A 119 22.07 -5.66 -10.51
N GLY A 120 21.39 -6.36 -11.41
CA GLY A 120 21.05 -5.92 -12.76
C GLY A 120 21.98 -6.46 -13.85
N ASN A 121 21.48 -6.48 -15.09
CA ASN A 121 22.20 -7.00 -16.26
C ASN A 121 23.21 -5.97 -16.80
N VAL A 122 24.06 -6.43 -17.71
CA VAL A 122 24.98 -5.55 -18.45
C VAL A 122 24.61 -5.61 -19.92
N GLY A 123 24.46 -4.45 -20.57
CA GLY A 123 23.96 -4.36 -21.94
C GLY A 123 24.86 -3.52 -22.84
N PHE A 124 25.27 -4.08 -23.98
CA PHE A 124 26.01 -3.39 -25.03
C PHE A 124 25.23 -3.49 -26.34
N PHE A 125 24.69 -2.37 -26.82
CA PHE A 125 23.79 -2.32 -27.98
C PHE A 125 24.31 -1.38 -29.07
N ASN A 126 24.64 -1.92 -30.23
CA ASN A 126 24.98 -1.16 -31.43
C ASN A 126 26.09 -0.12 -31.20
N ASN A 127 27.19 -0.54 -30.58
CA ASN A 127 28.40 0.29 -30.42
C ASN A 127 29.41 -0.08 -31.51
N TYR A 128 29.52 0.76 -32.54
CA TYR A 128 30.19 0.38 -33.79
C TYR A 128 31.71 0.13 -33.64
N ASN A 129 32.39 0.94 -32.84
CA ASN A 129 33.86 0.93 -32.72
C ASN A 129 34.38 0.23 -31.46
N LEU A 130 33.49 -0.32 -30.61
CA LEU A 130 33.84 -0.73 -29.26
C LEU A 130 34.68 -2.01 -29.24
N CYS A 131 35.82 -1.97 -28.58
CA CYS A 131 36.77 -3.07 -28.46
C CYS A 131 36.85 -3.66 -27.03
N HIS A 132 37.41 -4.88 -26.94
CA HIS A 132 37.78 -5.62 -25.72
C HIS A 132 36.66 -6.07 -24.76
N VAL A 133 35.54 -5.35 -24.70
CA VAL A 133 34.41 -5.63 -23.78
C VAL A 133 33.86 -7.06 -23.88
N ARG A 134 33.86 -7.64 -25.08
CA ARG A 134 33.45 -9.04 -25.31
C ARG A 134 34.42 -10.06 -24.70
N GLY A 135 35.69 -9.68 -24.56
CA GLY A 135 36.74 -10.48 -23.95
C GLY A 135 36.78 -10.38 -22.42
N VAL A 136 35.94 -9.54 -21.79
CA VAL A 136 35.84 -9.46 -20.33
C VAL A 136 35.08 -10.69 -19.79
N GLN A 137 35.62 -11.31 -18.74
CA GLN A 137 34.95 -12.40 -18.02
C GLN A 137 33.89 -11.83 -17.08
N TRP A 138 32.62 -11.84 -17.50
CA TRP A 138 31.52 -11.19 -16.76
C TRP A 138 31.07 -11.96 -15.51
N ASP A 139 31.27 -13.28 -15.46
CA ASP A 139 30.94 -14.11 -14.28
C ASP A 139 31.75 -13.72 -13.03
N GLU A 140 32.92 -13.10 -13.24
CA GLU A 140 33.78 -12.54 -12.19
C GLU A 140 33.17 -11.27 -11.57
N ILE A 141 32.37 -10.50 -12.32
CA ILE A 141 31.87 -9.18 -11.94
C ILE A 141 30.42 -9.25 -11.47
N LEU A 142 29.57 -10.03 -12.13
CA LEU A 142 28.14 -10.11 -11.85
C LEU A 142 27.86 -10.95 -10.59
N SER A 143 27.09 -10.41 -9.64
CA SER A 143 26.78 -11.09 -8.36
C SER A 143 25.28 -11.34 -8.12
N GLY A 144 24.36 -10.77 -8.92
CA GLY A 144 22.90 -10.92 -8.76
C GLY A 144 22.29 -12.17 -9.41
N PRO A 145 21.05 -12.58 -9.02
CA PRO A 145 20.35 -13.75 -9.59
C PRO A 145 19.84 -13.50 -11.01
N PRO A 146 19.73 -14.55 -11.85
CA PRO A 146 20.73 -14.80 -12.89
C PRO A 146 20.97 -13.53 -13.71
N ALA A 147 21.96 -12.73 -13.30
CA ALA A 147 22.40 -11.59 -14.08
C ALA A 147 23.34 -12.06 -15.20
N HIS A 148 23.15 -11.55 -16.42
CA HIS A 148 24.00 -11.88 -17.57
C HIS A 148 24.35 -10.64 -18.39
N MET A 149 25.32 -10.80 -19.28
CA MET A 149 25.72 -9.78 -20.23
C MET A 149 25.02 -10.01 -21.57
N VAL A 150 24.46 -8.94 -22.12
CA VAL A 150 23.81 -8.91 -23.44
C VAL A 150 24.61 -8.03 -24.38
N TYR A 151 25.02 -8.61 -25.50
CA TYR A 151 25.76 -7.94 -26.56
C TYR A 151 24.98 -8.04 -27.87
N VAL A 152 24.62 -6.89 -28.43
CA VAL A 152 23.87 -6.79 -29.69
C VAL A 152 24.61 -5.88 -30.65
N TYR A 153 24.89 -6.38 -31.84
CA TYR A 153 25.51 -5.62 -32.94
C TYR A 153 24.71 -5.87 -34.22
N ASN A 154 23.84 -4.93 -34.58
CA ASN A 154 22.91 -5.05 -35.71
C ASN A 154 23.32 -4.20 -36.93
N PHE A 155 24.62 -3.96 -37.14
CA PHE A 155 25.12 -3.26 -38.34
C PHE A 155 25.46 -4.24 -39.46
N THR A 156 25.35 -3.78 -40.71
CA THR A 156 25.69 -4.58 -41.90
C THR A 156 27.20 -4.73 -42.10
N GLN A 157 27.99 -3.77 -41.61
CA GLN A 157 29.46 -3.84 -41.66
C GLN A 157 30.00 -4.70 -40.51
N PRO A 158 31.05 -5.51 -40.74
CA PRO A 158 31.68 -6.30 -39.69
C PRO A 158 32.22 -5.40 -38.57
N GLU A 159 32.27 -5.96 -37.35
CA GLU A 159 32.90 -5.31 -36.21
C GLU A 159 34.38 -4.96 -36.52
N ARG A 160 34.84 -3.85 -35.94
CA ARG A 160 36.24 -3.41 -36.05
C ARG A 160 37.19 -4.51 -35.58
N THR A 161 38.29 -4.73 -36.31
CA THR A 161 39.39 -5.58 -35.82
C THR A 161 40.09 -4.88 -34.67
N CYS A 162 39.97 -5.44 -33.47
CA CYS A 162 40.54 -4.88 -32.25
C CYS A 162 41.98 -5.37 -32.02
N PRO A 163 42.88 -4.53 -31.48
CA PRO A 163 44.19 -4.98 -30.99
C PRO A 163 44.05 -6.10 -29.96
N PRO A 164 45.03 -7.01 -29.84
CA PRO A 164 45.03 -8.02 -28.78
C PRO A 164 45.26 -7.38 -27.40
N CYS A 165 44.78 -8.05 -26.35
CA CYS A 165 45.15 -7.70 -24.98
C CYS A 165 46.66 -7.88 -24.76
N ASP A 166 47.22 -7.15 -23.77
CA ASP A 166 48.61 -7.29 -23.38
C ASP A 166 48.93 -8.73 -22.95
N ALA A 167 50.14 -9.21 -23.25
CA ALA A 167 50.57 -10.58 -22.95
C ALA A 167 50.57 -10.91 -21.45
N SER A 168 50.64 -9.90 -20.58
CA SER A 168 50.55 -10.06 -19.12
C SER A 168 49.13 -10.32 -18.62
N CYS A 169 48.09 -10.11 -19.44
CA CYS A 169 46.71 -10.30 -19.02
C CYS A 169 46.33 -11.78 -18.93
N ARG A 170 45.99 -12.23 -17.71
CA ARG A 170 45.60 -13.61 -17.44
C ARG A 170 44.39 -14.01 -18.30
N GLY A 171 44.54 -15.09 -19.08
CA GLY A 171 43.49 -15.60 -19.97
C GLY A 171 43.14 -14.67 -21.15
N GLY A 172 43.92 -13.62 -21.39
CA GLY A 172 43.64 -12.64 -22.43
C GLY A 172 42.44 -11.73 -22.12
N HIS A 173 42.01 -11.63 -20.87
CA HIS A 173 40.89 -10.78 -20.46
C HIS A 173 41.36 -9.35 -20.12
N CYS A 174 40.87 -8.34 -20.85
CA CYS A 174 41.23 -6.94 -20.64
C CYS A 174 40.09 -5.98 -20.99
N TRP A 175 40.16 -4.75 -20.46
CA TRP A 175 39.25 -3.64 -20.76
C TRP A 175 39.74 -2.73 -21.90
N GLY A 176 40.97 -2.92 -22.36
CA GLY A 176 41.66 -2.03 -23.29
C GLY A 176 43.12 -2.45 -23.50
N GLU A 177 43.86 -1.62 -24.21
CA GLU A 177 45.28 -1.87 -24.53
C GLU A 177 46.20 -1.62 -23.31
N GLY A 178 47.30 -2.37 -23.25
CA GLY A 178 48.35 -2.23 -22.24
C GLY A 178 48.09 -2.98 -20.91
N PRO A 179 49.14 -3.15 -20.08
CA PRO A 179 49.09 -4.02 -18.90
C PRO A 179 48.21 -3.49 -17.76
N HIS A 180 47.95 -2.17 -17.73
CA HIS A 180 47.09 -1.55 -16.71
C HIS A 180 45.60 -1.85 -16.93
N ASN A 181 45.22 -2.31 -18.12
CA ASN A 181 43.85 -2.64 -18.50
C ASN A 181 43.49 -4.12 -18.34
N CYS A 182 44.42 -4.95 -17.83
CA CYS A 182 44.12 -6.36 -17.55
C CYS A 182 42.99 -6.49 -16.53
N GLN A 183 42.04 -7.38 -16.81
CA GLN A 183 40.95 -7.67 -15.88
C GLN A 183 41.53 -8.31 -14.61
N LYS A 184 41.10 -7.79 -13.46
CA LYS A 184 41.53 -8.29 -12.18
C LYS A 184 40.50 -9.27 -11.61
N PHE A 185 40.96 -10.40 -11.08
CA PHE A 185 40.13 -11.48 -10.56
C PHE A 185 40.09 -11.49 -9.03
N SER A 186 38.97 -11.92 -8.48
CA SER A 186 38.61 -11.92 -7.06
C SER A 186 37.47 -12.89 -6.73
N LYS A 187 36.88 -13.60 -7.71
CA LYS A 187 35.74 -14.50 -7.53
C LYS A 187 35.96 -15.90 -8.10
N VAL A 188 36.29 -16.01 -9.37
CA VAL A 188 36.35 -17.31 -10.08
C VAL A 188 37.56 -18.16 -9.71
N ASN A 189 38.61 -17.55 -9.15
CA ASN A 189 39.88 -18.21 -8.80
C ASN A 189 40.02 -18.50 -7.30
N CYS A 190 38.91 -18.47 -6.56
CA CYS A 190 38.90 -18.58 -5.12
C CYS A 190 38.74 -20.03 -4.67
N SER A 191 39.22 -20.34 -3.47
CA SER A 191 38.96 -21.63 -2.85
C SER A 191 37.44 -21.88 -2.74
N PRO A 192 36.94 -23.11 -2.95
CA PRO A 192 35.53 -23.44 -2.74
C PRO A 192 35.01 -23.17 -1.32
N GLN A 193 35.92 -22.98 -0.35
CA GLN A 193 35.58 -22.63 1.03
C GLN A 193 35.25 -21.14 1.23
N CYS A 194 35.57 -20.28 0.27
CA CYS A 194 35.29 -18.85 0.37
C CYS A 194 33.79 -18.57 0.20
N HIS A 195 33.15 -18.07 1.26
CA HIS A 195 31.73 -17.71 1.25
C HIS A 195 31.44 -16.60 0.21
N GLN A 196 30.40 -16.79 -0.62
CA GLN A 196 30.07 -15.93 -1.79
C GLN A 196 31.19 -15.81 -2.84
N GLY A 197 32.25 -16.61 -2.69
CA GLY A 197 33.31 -16.76 -3.67
C GLY A 197 34.34 -15.65 -3.72
N ARG A 198 34.42 -14.66 -2.80
CA ARG A 198 35.43 -13.58 -2.90
C ARG A 198 36.75 -13.89 -2.19
N CYS A 199 37.88 -13.58 -2.84
CA CYS A 199 39.23 -13.82 -2.31
C CYS A 199 40.27 -12.82 -2.84
N PHE A 200 41.42 -12.77 -2.16
CA PHE A 200 42.62 -12.05 -2.61
C PHE A 200 43.72 -12.98 -3.12
N GLY A 201 43.50 -14.30 -3.03
CA GLY A 201 44.35 -15.36 -3.57
C GLY A 201 43.61 -16.72 -3.58
N PRO A 202 44.19 -17.75 -4.21
CA PRO A 202 43.52 -19.03 -4.43
C PRO A 202 43.42 -19.93 -3.18
N GLU A 203 44.21 -19.67 -2.13
CA GLU A 203 44.25 -20.54 -0.95
C GLU A 203 43.05 -20.31 -0.01
N PRO A 204 42.62 -21.32 0.79
CA PRO A 204 41.53 -21.17 1.75
C PRO A 204 41.74 -20.07 2.81
N ARG A 205 42.99 -19.71 3.10
CA ARG A 205 43.34 -18.63 4.04
C ARG A 205 43.27 -17.23 3.41
N GLU A 206 43.09 -17.18 2.09
CA GLU A 206 43.05 -15.95 1.30
C GLU A 206 41.62 -15.54 0.92
N CYS A 207 40.62 -16.10 1.61
CA CYS A 207 39.23 -15.68 1.48
C CYS A 207 39.00 -14.29 2.07
N CYS A 208 38.16 -13.51 1.42
CA CYS A 208 37.70 -12.23 1.95
C CYS A 208 36.69 -12.42 3.08
N HIS A 209 36.55 -11.40 3.94
CA HIS A 209 35.46 -11.36 4.90
C HIS A 209 34.11 -11.35 4.17
N LEU A 210 33.09 -11.98 4.76
CA LEU A 210 31.74 -12.08 4.18
C LEU A 210 30.99 -10.75 3.98
N PHE A 211 31.56 -9.63 4.42
CA PHE A 211 30.99 -8.29 4.25
C PHE A 211 31.71 -7.48 3.16
N CYS A 212 32.74 -8.07 2.54
CA CYS A 212 33.45 -7.46 1.43
C CYS A 212 32.68 -7.63 0.12
N ALA A 213 32.69 -6.59 -0.71
CA ALA A 213 32.22 -6.63 -2.10
C ALA A 213 33.38 -6.29 -3.04
N GLY A 214 33.43 -6.95 -4.20
CA GLY A 214 34.50 -6.77 -5.20
C GLY A 214 35.89 -7.27 -4.80
N GLY A 215 36.10 -7.76 -3.58
CA GLY A 215 37.37 -8.32 -3.10
C GLY A 215 37.92 -7.61 -1.85
N CYS A 216 39.16 -7.96 -1.49
CA CYS A 216 39.82 -7.50 -0.28
C CYS A 216 41.36 -7.53 -0.48
N VAL A 217 42.10 -6.96 0.47
CA VAL A 217 43.57 -7.07 0.57
C VAL A 217 44.00 -8.02 1.71
N GLY A 218 43.05 -8.54 2.46
CA GLY A 218 43.24 -9.39 3.63
C GLY A 218 41.91 -9.94 4.15
N PRO A 219 41.93 -10.82 5.17
CA PRO A 219 40.74 -11.54 5.62
C PRO A 219 39.85 -10.75 6.58
N LYS A 220 40.25 -9.57 7.08
CA LYS A 220 39.47 -8.80 8.06
C LYS A 220 38.42 -7.92 7.40
N GLN A 221 37.42 -7.51 8.18
CA GLN A 221 36.38 -6.54 7.77
C GLN A 221 36.95 -5.18 7.36
N SER A 222 38.11 -4.80 7.91
CA SER A 222 38.84 -3.57 7.55
C SER A 222 39.59 -3.66 6.23
N ASP A 223 39.81 -4.89 5.73
CA ASP A 223 40.67 -5.15 4.58
C ASP A 223 39.85 -5.24 3.28
N CYS A 224 38.53 -5.02 3.36
CA CYS A 224 37.64 -5.03 2.21
C CYS A 224 37.94 -3.85 1.27
N LEU A 225 37.94 -4.10 -0.04
CA LEU A 225 38.06 -3.03 -1.05
C LEU A 225 36.82 -2.13 -1.05
N ALA A 226 35.64 -2.74 -0.85
CA ALA A 226 34.39 -2.06 -0.62
C ALA A 226 33.43 -2.94 0.19
N CYS A 227 32.40 -2.32 0.77
CA CYS A 227 31.47 -3.00 1.65
C CYS A 227 30.22 -3.44 0.91
N GLN A 228 29.80 -4.68 1.16
CA GLN A 228 28.55 -5.23 0.64
C GLN A 228 27.35 -4.41 1.12
N ASN A 229 27.30 -4.12 2.43
CA ASN A 229 26.20 -3.38 3.05
C ASN A 229 26.61 -1.97 3.47
N PHE A 230 27.27 -1.82 4.63
CA PHE A 230 27.64 -0.52 5.17
C PHE A 230 29.14 -0.39 5.45
N TYR A 231 29.67 0.79 5.17
CA TYR A 231 31.01 1.21 5.55
C TYR A 231 30.94 2.08 6.82
N ASP A 232 31.69 1.72 7.84
CA ASP A 232 31.75 2.42 9.13
C ASP A 232 33.21 2.62 9.56
N ASP A 233 33.73 3.85 9.46
CA ASP A 233 35.09 4.25 9.88
C ASP A 233 36.22 3.29 9.48
N GLY A 234 36.18 2.76 8.25
CA GLY A 234 37.23 1.88 7.72
C GLY A 234 36.91 0.39 7.86
N VAL A 235 35.74 0.02 8.38
CA VAL A 235 35.32 -1.36 8.60
C VAL A 235 33.99 -1.61 7.90
N CYS A 236 33.88 -2.74 7.18
CA CYS A 236 32.61 -3.16 6.59
C CYS A 236 31.72 -3.87 7.62
N LYS A 237 30.48 -3.40 7.76
CA LYS A 237 29.49 -3.93 8.70
C LYS A 237 28.20 -4.31 7.98
N GLN A 238 27.45 -5.22 8.61
CA GLN A 238 26.13 -5.62 8.14
C GLN A 238 25.08 -4.52 8.32
N GLU A 239 25.14 -3.81 9.44
CA GLU A 239 24.22 -2.74 9.82
C GLU A 239 25.01 -1.61 10.50
N CYS A 240 24.48 -0.38 10.44
CA CYS A 240 25.06 0.73 11.20
C CYS A 240 24.77 0.58 12.70
N PRO A 241 25.67 1.06 13.59
CA PRO A 241 25.42 1.07 15.02
C PRO A 241 24.05 1.71 15.35
N PRO A 242 23.15 1.00 16.05
CA PRO A 242 21.81 1.49 16.31
C PRO A 242 21.85 2.73 17.21
N MET A 243 20.88 3.63 17.05
CA MET A 243 20.78 4.86 17.86
C MET A 243 20.46 4.56 19.33
N MET A 244 19.80 3.44 19.58
CA MET A 244 19.38 2.98 20.91
C MET A 244 20.02 1.63 21.19
N ARG A 245 20.47 1.41 22.43
CA ARG A 245 20.96 0.12 22.92
C ARG A 245 20.11 -0.33 24.09
N TYR A 246 19.79 -1.62 24.12
CA TYR A 246 19.09 -2.19 25.26
C TYR A 246 20.06 -2.38 26.42
N ASN A 247 19.78 -1.78 27.57
CA ASN A 247 20.56 -1.99 28.78
C ASN A 247 19.93 -3.14 29.60
N PRO A 248 20.58 -4.32 29.68
CA PRO A 248 20.02 -5.47 30.37
C PRO A 248 19.93 -5.31 31.89
N ASN A 249 20.62 -4.32 32.48
CA ASN A 249 20.57 -4.06 33.92
C ASN A 249 19.37 -3.20 34.33
N THR A 250 19.00 -2.22 33.49
CA THR A 250 17.88 -1.31 33.73
C THR A 250 16.60 -1.77 33.02
N TYR A 251 16.70 -2.79 32.16
CA TYR A 251 15.62 -3.31 31.31
C TYR A 251 14.98 -2.23 30.41
N SER A 252 15.73 -1.17 30.10
CA SER A 252 15.27 -0.04 29.28
C SER A 252 16.16 0.20 28.08
N TRP A 253 15.61 0.85 27.05
CA TRP A 253 16.39 1.37 25.93
C TRP A 253 17.07 2.67 26.33
N GLU A 254 18.38 2.76 26.07
CA GLU A 254 19.20 3.93 26.33
C GLU A 254 19.86 4.40 25.04
N ASP A 255 20.17 5.69 24.95
CA ASP A 255 20.92 6.23 23.82
C ASP A 255 22.27 5.53 23.70
N ASN A 256 22.60 5.11 22.49
CA ASN A 256 23.88 4.52 22.18
C ASN A 256 24.87 5.63 21.82
N PRO A 257 25.95 5.87 22.60
CA PRO A 257 26.94 6.90 22.30
C PRO A 257 27.66 6.68 20.96
N ASP A 258 27.71 5.43 20.50
CA ASP A 258 28.31 5.04 19.22
C ASP A 258 27.29 4.95 18.08
N GLY A 259 26.03 5.36 18.31
CA GLY A 259 24.95 5.33 17.32
C GLY A 259 25.26 6.18 16.09
N LYS A 260 24.95 5.65 14.91
CA LYS A 260 25.19 6.34 13.63
C LYS A 260 24.01 6.14 12.67
N TYR A 261 23.75 7.15 11.86
CA TYR A 261 22.75 7.09 10.81
C TYR A 261 23.29 6.39 9.56
N ALA A 262 22.46 5.55 8.96
CA ALA A 262 22.69 4.99 7.64
C ALA A 262 22.46 6.05 6.55
N TYR A 263 23.53 6.48 5.89
CA TYR A 263 23.48 7.32 4.69
C TYR A 263 23.95 6.52 3.47
N GLY A 264 23.00 6.07 2.65
CA GLY A 264 23.30 5.25 1.47
C GLY A 264 23.88 3.90 1.86
N ALA A 265 25.19 3.72 1.71
CA ALA A 265 25.96 2.54 2.11
C ALA A 265 27.07 2.89 3.12
N THR A 266 26.96 4.04 3.80
CA THR A 266 27.94 4.54 4.78
C THR A 266 27.25 4.90 6.08
N CYS A 267 27.88 4.64 7.22
CA CYS A 267 27.40 5.08 8.52
C CYS A 267 27.99 6.45 8.87
N VAL A 268 27.14 7.43 9.16
CA VAL A 268 27.52 8.82 9.47
C VAL A 268 26.98 9.21 10.84
N ARG A 269 27.72 10.05 11.58
CA ARG A 269 27.25 10.54 12.89
C ARG A 269 26.07 11.50 12.75
N ASP A 270 26.09 12.34 11.71
CA ASP A 270 25.04 13.29 11.40
C ASP A 270 24.67 13.20 9.92
N CYS A 271 23.38 13.37 9.63
CA CYS A 271 22.90 13.46 8.26
C CYS A 271 23.31 14.79 7.61
N PRO A 272 23.68 14.80 6.31
CA PRO A 272 23.88 16.03 5.54
C PRO A 272 22.69 16.99 5.66
N GLU A 273 22.94 18.32 5.65
CA GLU A 273 21.91 19.36 5.89
C GLU A 273 20.67 19.30 4.97
N HIS A 274 20.79 18.70 3.78
CA HIS A 274 19.70 18.56 2.82
C HIS A 274 18.88 17.26 3.00
N LEU A 275 19.19 16.45 4.02
CA LEU A 275 18.51 15.19 4.34
C LEU A 275 17.89 15.24 5.73
N LEU A 276 16.86 14.42 5.92
CA LEU A 276 16.11 14.30 7.16
C LEU A 276 16.60 13.08 7.94
N ARG A 277 16.62 13.20 9.27
CA ARG A 277 16.93 12.10 10.19
C ARG A 277 15.65 11.32 10.48
N ASP A 278 15.69 10.00 10.29
CA ASP A 278 14.57 9.10 10.61
C ASP A 278 15.09 7.75 11.10
N SER A 279 14.77 7.38 12.35
CA SER A 279 14.98 6.04 12.92
C SER A 279 16.36 5.41 12.63
N GLY A 280 17.45 6.18 12.68
CA GLY A 280 18.80 5.68 12.39
C GLY A 280 19.20 5.65 10.91
N ALA A 281 18.46 6.34 10.03
CA ALA A 281 18.80 6.54 8.62
C ALA A 281 18.66 8.02 8.19
N CYS A 282 19.39 8.39 7.15
CA CYS A 282 19.27 9.67 6.47
C CYS A 282 18.36 9.52 5.25
N VAL A 283 17.17 10.12 5.29
CA VAL A 283 16.14 10.00 4.26
C VAL A 283 15.91 11.33 3.55
N ARG A 284 15.57 11.29 2.25
CA ARG A 284 15.23 12.51 1.49
C ARG A 284 13.84 13.05 1.88
N ASN A 285 12.89 12.13 2.07
CA ASN A 285 11.51 12.42 2.47
C ASN A 285 11.16 11.55 3.68
N CYS A 286 10.26 12.02 4.54
CA CYS A 286 9.81 11.24 5.67
C CYS A 286 8.94 10.04 5.25
N PRO A 287 8.96 8.93 6.02
CA PRO A 287 8.07 7.79 5.80
C PRO A 287 6.58 8.19 5.85
N PRO A 288 5.68 7.37 5.27
CA PRO A 288 4.26 7.50 5.50
C PRO A 288 3.98 7.51 7.01
N ASN A 289 3.14 8.44 7.48
CA ASN A 289 2.83 8.69 8.89
C ASN A 289 3.79 9.63 9.66
N LYS A 290 4.82 10.17 9.00
CA LYS A 290 5.74 11.17 9.57
C LYS A 290 5.85 12.44 8.71
N LYS A 291 6.04 13.60 9.34
CA LYS A 291 6.28 14.91 8.73
C LYS A 291 7.70 15.39 9.02
N ALA A 292 8.26 16.19 8.11
CA ALA A 292 9.55 16.83 8.33
C ALA A 292 9.38 18.00 9.31
N GLN A 293 10.08 17.96 10.43
CA GLN A 293 10.14 19.05 11.41
C GLN A 293 11.59 19.21 11.89
N HIS A 294 12.16 20.41 11.72
CA HIS A 294 13.54 20.75 12.12
C HIS A 294 14.64 19.76 11.65
N GLY A 295 14.52 19.22 10.43
CA GLY A 295 15.50 18.26 9.89
C GLY A 295 15.33 16.82 10.39
N GLU A 296 14.23 16.53 11.09
CA GLU A 296 13.84 15.20 11.58
C GLU A 296 12.47 14.79 11.07
N CYS A 297 12.26 13.48 10.95
CA CYS A 297 10.97 12.91 10.64
C CYS A 297 10.23 12.56 11.91
N VAL A 298 9.24 13.39 12.24
CA VAL A 298 8.40 13.23 13.44
C VAL A 298 7.03 12.69 13.05
N PRO A 299 6.36 11.90 13.90
CA PRO A 299 4.97 11.48 13.66
C PRO A 299 4.04 12.68 13.40
N CYS A 300 3.06 12.51 12.51
CA CYS A 300 2.07 13.58 12.27
C CYS A 300 1.01 13.63 13.37
N ASP A 301 0.68 14.83 13.81
CA ASP A 301 -0.49 15.10 14.65
C ASP A 301 -1.75 15.22 13.76
N GLY A 302 -2.36 14.08 13.40
CA GLY A 302 -3.52 14.01 12.50
C GLY A 302 -3.20 13.42 11.11
N PRO A 303 -4.04 13.66 10.08
CA PRO A 303 -3.78 13.18 8.73
C PRO A 303 -2.44 13.73 8.22
N CYS A 304 -1.51 12.85 7.87
CA CYS A 304 -0.20 13.30 7.39
C CYS A 304 -0.30 14.07 6.08
N PRO A 305 0.64 15.00 5.85
CA PRO A 305 0.74 15.68 4.57
C PRO A 305 0.87 14.66 3.44
N LYS A 306 -0.12 14.58 2.56
CA LYS A 306 -0.05 13.77 1.36
C LYS A 306 0.60 14.61 0.27
N ASN A 307 1.86 14.30 -0.03
CA ASN A 307 2.58 14.92 -1.15
C ASN A 307 2.13 14.27 -2.44
N CYS A 308 1.66 15.09 -3.37
CA CYS A 308 1.16 14.66 -4.67
C CYS A 308 1.97 15.32 -5.77
N GLN A 309 2.28 14.59 -6.83
CA GLN A 309 3.00 15.15 -7.97
C GLN A 309 2.07 16.07 -8.77
N GLY A 310 2.57 17.24 -9.16
CA GLY A 310 1.88 18.16 -10.05
C GLY A 310 1.72 17.54 -11.44
N VAL A 311 0.60 17.85 -12.09
CA VAL A 311 0.32 17.44 -13.47
C VAL A 311 0.38 18.65 -14.40
N ASN A 312 0.62 18.41 -15.68
CA ASN A 312 0.71 19.50 -16.66
C ASN A 312 -0.58 20.33 -16.77
N ILE A 313 -1.75 19.66 -16.85
CA ILE A 313 -3.08 20.29 -16.93
C ILE A 313 -4.07 19.44 -16.12
N VAL A 314 -4.85 20.07 -15.25
CA VAL A 314 -5.92 19.40 -14.48
C VAL A 314 -7.11 19.09 -15.39
N ASN A 315 -7.68 17.89 -15.33
CA ASN A 315 -8.84 17.46 -16.13
C ASN A 315 -9.68 16.40 -15.39
N SER A 316 -10.80 15.99 -15.99
CA SER A 316 -11.76 15.04 -15.42
C SER A 316 -11.19 13.65 -15.07
N ILE A 317 -10.07 13.25 -15.70
CA ILE A 317 -9.42 11.95 -15.47
C ILE A 317 -8.45 12.02 -14.28
N ASN A 318 -7.70 13.11 -14.15
CA ASN A 318 -6.62 13.21 -13.16
C ASN A 318 -7.01 13.93 -11.85
N ILE A 319 -8.17 14.60 -11.81
CA ILE A 319 -8.60 15.38 -10.63
C ILE A 319 -8.67 14.53 -9.35
N GLU A 320 -9.09 13.26 -9.45
CA GLU A 320 -9.19 12.35 -8.29
C GLU A 320 -7.83 11.95 -7.69
N LEU A 321 -6.73 12.13 -8.44
CA LEU A 321 -5.37 11.91 -7.91
C LEU A 321 -5.04 12.91 -6.80
N PHE A 322 -5.66 14.10 -6.83
CA PHE A 322 -5.42 15.17 -5.87
C PHE A 322 -6.23 15.03 -4.57
N ARG A 323 -7.03 13.97 -4.41
CA ARG A 323 -7.86 13.76 -3.21
C ARG A 323 -7.01 13.59 -1.96
N GLY A 324 -7.22 14.50 -1.01
CA GLY A 324 -6.51 14.54 0.28
C GLY A 324 -5.07 15.05 0.19
N CYS A 325 -4.66 15.64 -0.94
CA CYS A 325 -3.31 16.19 -1.12
C CYS A 325 -3.14 17.51 -0.39
N THR A 326 -2.11 17.60 0.45
CA THR A 326 -1.79 18.83 1.19
C THR A 326 -0.63 19.61 0.56
N ILE A 327 0.26 18.92 -0.16
CA ILE A 327 1.39 19.54 -0.87
C ILE A 327 1.41 19.03 -2.31
N ILE A 328 1.49 19.94 -3.27
CA ILE A 328 1.73 19.60 -4.68
C ILE A 328 3.20 19.87 -5.02
N GLU A 329 3.92 18.79 -5.33
CA GLU A 329 5.29 18.81 -5.83
C GLU A 329 5.27 19.07 -7.34
N GLY A 330 5.54 20.30 -7.75
CA GLY A 330 5.35 20.77 -9.12
C GLY A 330 4.39 21.96 -9.19
N SER A 331 3.77 22.14 -10.35
CA SER A 331 2.88 23.28 -10.62
C SER A 331 1.44 22.81 -10.83
N LEU A 332 0.50 23.74 -10.70
CA LEU A 332 -0.92 23.51 -10.92
C LEU A 332 -1.39 24.38 -12.09
N THR A 333 -2.03 23.77 -13.09
CA THR A 333 -2.54 24.48 -14.27
C THR A 333 -3.99 24.10 -14.56
N ILE A 334 -4.87 25.11 -14.61
CA ILE A 334 -6.29 24.98 -14.97
C ILE A 334 -6.52 25.85 -16.21
N LEU A 335 -6.99 25.24 -17.30
CA LEU A 335 -7.22 25.91 -18.59
C LEU A 335 -8.69 25.78 -19.01
N ASP A 336 -9.14 26.51 -20.03
CA ASP A 336 -10.47 26.31 -20.62
C ASP A 336 -10.72 24.84 -21.01
N SER A 337 -9.70 24.15 -21.51
CA SER A 337 -9.76 22.73 -21.86
C SER A 337 -10.02 21.79 -20.67
N THR A 338 -9.88 22.28 -19.43
CA THR A 338 -10.28 21.59 -18.20
C THR A 338 -11.81 21.50 -18.09
N PHE A 339 -12.53 22.53 -18.55
CA PHE A 339 -13.99 22.62 -18.44
C PHE A 339 -14.71 22.42 -19.78
N SER A 340 -14.03 22.54 -20.93
CA SER A 340 -14.65 22.48 -22.25
C SER A 340 -14.51 21.12 -22.95
N PHE A 341 -15.49 20.80 -23.79
CA PHE A 341 -15.55 19.60 -24.65
C PHE A 341 -14.35 19.51 -25.61
N GLY A 342 -13.52 18.48 -25.43
CA GLY A 342 -12.44 18.14 -26.36
C GLY A 342 -12.49 16.65 -26.72
N PRO A 343 -11.94 16.22 -27.87
CA PRO A 343 -11.98 14.83 -28.33
C PRO A 343 -11.24 13.82 -27.43
N ARG A 344 -10.61 14.28 -26.33
CA ARG A 344 -9.82 13.45 -25.40
C ARG A 344 -10.39 13.35 -23.99
N TYR A 345 -11.26 14.27 -23.54
CA TYR A 345 -11.67 14.36 -22.13
C TYR A 345 -13.15 14.72 -21.99
N GLU A 346 -13.82 14.10 -21.02
CA GLU A 346 -15.19 14.44 -20.64
C GLU A 346 -15.24 15.79 -19.92
N GLU A 347 -16.36 16.51 -20.10
CA GLU A 347 -16.65 17.79 -19.45
C GLU A 347 -16.56 17.67 -17.92
N MET A 348 -15.93 18.66 -17.28
CA MET A 348 -15.70 18.67 -15.83
C MET A 348 -16.41 19.87 -15.19
N ASP A 349 -17.38 19.62 -14.32
CA ASP A 349 -17.98 20.69 -13.53
C ASP A 349 -16.95 21.24 -12.50
N PRO A 350 -16.84 22.57 -12.33
CA PRO A 350 -15.90 23.18 -11.37
C PRO A 350 -16.03 22.70 -9.92
N SER A 351 -17.18 22.16 -9.51
CA SER A 351 -17.35 21.56 -8.17
C SER A 351 -16.36 20.44 -7.87
N LYS A 352 -15.83 19.75 -8.90
CA LYS A 352 -14.78 18.74 -8.72
C LYS A 352 -13.44 19.31 -8.24
N LEU A 353 -13.21 20.62 -8.39
CA LEU A 353 -12.02 21.29 -7.85
C LEU A 353 -12.01 21.34 -6.31
N GLU A 354 -13.13 21.03 -5.64
CA GLU A 354 -13.21 20.95 -4.17
C GLU A 354 -12.22 19.94 -3.56
N VAL A 355 -11.67 19.05 -4.39
CA VAL A 355 -10.55 18.18 -4.04
C VAL A 355 -9.34 18.95 -3.48
N PHE A 356 -9.13 20.19 -3.93
CA PHE A 356 -8.03 21.07 -3.50
C PHE A 356 -8.29 21.78 -2.18
N SER A 357 -9.45 21.58 -1.54
CA SER A 357 -9.75 22.15 -0.23
C SER A 357 -8.75 21.78 0.86
N THR A 358 -8.06 20.64 0.71
CA THR A 358 -7.03 20.17 1.65
C THR A 358 -5.62 20.70 1.34
N LEU A 359 -5.44 21.37 0.21
CA LEU A 359 -4.15 21.82 -0.30
C LEU A 359 -3.62 23.02 0.51
N LYS A 360 -2.37 22.91 0.99
CA LYS A 360 -1.66 23.93 1.77
C LYS A 360 -0.45 24.53 1.06
N GLU A 361 0.27 23.78 0.24
CA GLU A 361 1.45 24.27 -0.50
C GLU A 361 1.48 23.78 -1.95
N VAL A 362 1.81 24.67 -2.88
CA VAL A 362 2.23 24.33 -4.25
C VAL A 362 3.67 24.76 -4.41
N THR A 363 4.57 23.81 -4.68
CA THR A 363 6.03 24.10 -4.71
C THR A 363 6.51 24.85 -5.95
N GLY A 364 5.78 24.73 -7.07
CA GLY A 364 6.00 25.44 -8.34
C GLY A 364 5.13 26.69 -8.47
N TYR A 365 4.40 26.82 -9.58
CA TYR A 365 3.46 27.91 -9.85
C TYR A 365 1.99 27.46 -9.84
N VAL A 366 1.07 28.42 -9.73
CA VAL A 366 -0.38 28.23 -9.95
C VAL A 366 -0.80 29.07 -11.16
N ASN A 367 -1.31 28.40 -12.20
CA ASN A 367 -1.72 28.98 -13.48
C ASN A 367 -3.21 28.71 -13.75
N ILE A 368 -4.01 29.77 -13.90
CA ILE A 368 -5.46 29.70 -14.12
C ILE A 368 -5.82 30.54 -15.34
N GLN A 369 -6.26 29.86 -16.39
CA GLN A 369 -6.68 30.44 -17.67
C GLN A 369 -7.96 29.76 -18.16
N ALA A 370 -9.02 29.83 -17.34
CA ALA A 370 -10.24 29.08 -17.56
C ALA A 370 -11.48 29.91 -17.22
N SER A 371 -12.54 29.73 -18.01
CA SER A 371 -13.84 30.37 -17.84
C SER A 371 -14.98 29.35 -17.80
N HIS A 372 -15.88 29.47 -16.84
CA HIS A 372 -17.09 28.64 -16.72
C HIS A 372 -18.16 29.37 -15.90
N PRO A 373 -19.47 29.26 -16.21
CA PRO A 373 -20.53 29.99 -15.48
C PRO A 373 -20.52 29.77 -13.95
N ASN A 374 -20.20 28.55 -13.52
CA ASN A 374 -20.10 28.19 -12.09
C ASN A 374 -18.70 28.42 -11.49
N PHE A 375 -17.70 28.85 -12.27
CA PHE A 375 -16.33 29.10 -11.81
C PHE A 375 -16.12 30.59 -11.53
N THR A 376 -16.62 31.04 -10.37
CA THR A 376 -16.67 32.47 -10.00
C THR A 376 -15.71 32.84 -8.86
N SER A 377 -15.12 31.87 -8.16
CA SER A 377 -14.11 32.13 -7.11
C SER A 377 -13.11 30.98 -6.98
N LEU A 378 -11.96 31.22 -6.33
CA LEU A 378 -10.97 30.18 -6.02
C LEU A 378 -11.11 29.63 -4.58
N SER A 379 -12.33 29.59 -4.05
CA SER A 379 -12.65 29.05 -2.73
C SER A 379 -12.23 27.58 -2.54
N TYR A 380 -12.04 26.86 -3.65
CA TYR A 380 -11.44 25.53 -3.69
C TYR A 380 -10.03 25.49 -3.09
N PHE A 381 -9.30 26.61 -3.11
CA PHE A 381 -7.94 26.77 -2.58
C PHE A 381 -7.90 27.57 -1.27
N ARG A 382 -9.02 27.64 -0.53
CA ARG A 382 -9.14 28.42 0.72
C ARG A 382 -8.11 28.12 1.80
N ASN A 383 -7.49 26.94 1.76
CA ASN A 383 -6.46 26.50 2.71
C ASN A 383 -5.03 26.58 2.15
N LEU A 384 -4.85 27.10 0.91
CA LEU A 384 -3.53 27.25 0.29
C LEU A 384 -2.77 28.36 1.00
N GLU A 385 -1.70 28.01 1.69
CA GLU A 385 -0.88 28.92 2.51
C GLU A 385 0.33 29.46 1.74
N VAL A 386 0.96 28.60 0.91
CA VAL A 386 2.25 28.89 0.27
C VAL A 386 2.29 28.53 -1.21
N ILE A 387 2.83 29.45 -2.03
CA ILE A 387 3.27 29.16 -3.40
C ILE A 387 4.80 29.29 -3.48
N GLY A 388 5.47 28.23 -3.92
CA GLY A 388 6.91 28.06 -3.81
C GLY A 388 7.73 28.73 -4.90
N GLY A 389 7.23 28.81 -6.14
CA GLY A 389 7.92 29.46 -7.24
C GLY A 389 9.26 28.84 -7.62
N ARG A 390 9.46 27.54 -7.38
CA ARG A 390 10.64 26.78 -7.85
C ARG A 390 10.68 26.67 -9.38
N THR A 391 9.49 26.69 -9.98
CA THR A 391 9.23 26.79 -11.41
C THR A 391 8.26 27.94 -11.62
N LEU A 392 8.38 28.66 -12.75
CA LEU A 392 7.62 29.88 -13.04
C LEU A 392 6.95 29.77 -14.41
N THR A 393 5.83 30.46 -14.60
CA THR A 393 5.14 30.56 -15.89
C THR A 393 5.83 31.56 -16.83
N GLU A 394 5.24 31.77 -18.00
CA GLU A 394 5.48 32.98 -18.80
C GLU A 394 5.33 34.24 -17.92
N TYR A 395 6.16 35.26 -18.18
CA TYR A 395 6.36 36.45 -17.32
C TYR A 395 7.01 36.18 -15.95
N PHE A 396 7.64 35.01 -15.76
CA PHE A 396 8.30 34.64 -14.51
C PHE A 396 7.35 34.66 -13.29
N ALA A 397 6.07 34.38 -13.51
CA ALA A 397 5.06 34.45 -12.46
C ALA A 397 4.91 33.12 -11.71
N ALA A 398 4.71 33.22 -10.39
CA ALA A 398 4.36 32.10 -9.53
C ALA A 398 2.84 31.99 -9.33
N LEU A 399 2.12 33.11 -9.44
CA LEU A 399 0.67 33.14 -9.53
C LEU A 399 0.29 33.84 -10.84
N TYR A 400 -0.37 33.11 -11.73
CA TYR A 400 -0.73 33.57 -13.06
C TYR A 400 -2.23 33.34 -13.32
N ILE A 401 -3.04 34.40 -13.36
CA ILE A 401 -4.49 34.33 -13.55
C ILE A 401 -4.88 35.23 -14.72
N VAL A 402 -5.26 34.64 -15.85
CA VAL A 402 -5.51 35.39 -17.09
C VAL A 402 -6.81 34.94 -17.77
N LYS A 403 -7.62 35.89 -18.24
CA LYS A 403 -8.87 35.62 -19.00
C LYS A 403 -9.82 34.62 -18.30
N SER A 404 -10.06 34.80 -17.00
CA SER A 404 -10.97 33.96 -16.24
C SER A 404 -12.35 34.60 -16.01
N SER A 405 -13.33 33.79 -15.61
CA SER A 405 -14.68 34.19 -15.19
C SER A 405 -14.79 34.50 -13.68
N LEU A 406 -13.66 34.66 -12.99
CA LEU A 406 -13.63 34.88 -11.54
C LEU A 406 -14.16 36.27 -11.17
N LYS A 407 -14.94 36.32 -10.09
CA LYS A 407 -15.42 37.55 -9.43
C LYS A 407 -14.62 37.91 -8.18
N SER A 408 -14.09 36.90 -7.49
CA SER A 408 -13.23 37.05 -6.32
C SER A 408 -12.13 35.99 -6.29
N LEU A 409 -11.01 36.28 -5.61
CA LEU A 409 -9.90 35.32 -5.48
C LEU A 409 -10.18 34.30 -4.38
N ASN A 410 -10.65 34.70 -3.20
CA ASN A 410 -10.96 33.79 -2.08
C ASN A 410 -9.79 32.92 -1.59
N LEU A 411 -8.54 33.33 -1.83
CA LEU A 411 -7.33 32.65 -1.36
C LEU A 411 -7.02 33.02 0.10
N ARG A 412 -7.98 32.83 1.00
CA ARG A 412 -7.96 33.40 2.36
C ARG A 412 -6.77 32.99 3.24
N SER A 413 -6.20 31.80 3.02
CA SER A 413 -5.03 31.33 3.80
C SER A 413 -3.69 31.73 3.17
N LEU A 414 -3.69 32.28 1.95
CA LEU A 414 -2.46 32.56 1.22
C LEU A 414 -1.73 33.72 1.89
N ASN A 415 -0.59 33.39 2.49
CA ASN A 415 0.23 34.34 3.22
C ASN A 415 1.65 34.46 2.67
N LYS A 416 2.05 33.57 1.73
CA LYS A 416 3.43 33.56 1.25
C LYS A 416 3.60 33.08 -0.19
N ILE A 417 4.23 33.91 -1.00
CA ILE A 417 4.82 33.56 -2.31
C ILE A 417 6.33 33.68 -2.19
N ARG A 418 7.04 32.55 -2.28
CA ARG A 418 8.49 32.49 -1.96
C ARG A 418 9.36 33.10 -3.05
N SER A 419 8.99 32.96 -4.32
CA SER A 419 9.73 33.40 -5.50
C SER A 419 8.78 33.57 -6.68
N GLY A 420 9.07 34.49 -7.60
CA GLY A 420 8.27 34.73 -8.80
C GLY A 420 7.29 35.90 -8.70
N SER A 421 6.91 36.42 -9.86
CA SER A 421 5.97 37.53 -10.04
C SER A 421 4.51 37.11 -9.79
N VAL A 422 3.62 38.10 -9.60
CA VAL A 422 2.16 37.89 -9.61
C VAL A 422 1.60 38.58 -10.84
N ALA A 423 0.89 37.84 -11.69
CA ALA A 423 0.26 38.37 -12.90
C ALA A 423 -1.22 38.02 -12.93
N ILE A 424 -2.09 39.03 -12.83
CA ILE A 424 -3.54 38.90 -12.87
C ILE A 424 -4.06 39.86 -13.94
N LEU A 425 -4.40 39.31 -15.10
CA LEU A 425 -4.62 40.10 -16.32
C LEU A 425 -5.92 39.72 -17.03
N GLU A 426 -6.62 40.72 -17.58
CA GLU A 426 -7.78 40.50 -18.47
C GLU A 426 -8.97 39.75 -17.82
N ASN A 427 -9.17 39.90 -16.50
CA ASN A 427 -10.31 39.29 -15.79
C ASN A 427 -11.41 40.34 -15.56
N LYS A 428 -12.35 40.44 -16.50
CA LYS A 428 -13.33 41.54 -16.58
C LYS A 428 -14.21 41.73 -15.34
N ASP A 429 -14.57 40.63 -14.68
CA ASP A 429 -15.48 40.64 -13.53
C ASP A 429 -14.75 40.50 -12.18
N LEU A 430 -13.42 40.38 -12.18
CA LEU A 430 -12.63 40.10 -10.98
C LEU A 430 -12.42 41.36 -10.15
N CYS A 431 -13.09 41.41 -8.99
CA CYS A 431 -12.89 42.41 -7.95
C CYS A 431 -11.84 41.95 -6.92
N PHE A 432 -11.44 42.84 -6.01
CA PHE A 432 -10.53 42.59 -4.86
C PHE A 432 -9.04 42.42 -5.17
N ALA A 433 -8.64 42.03 -6.38
CA ALA A 433 -7.24 41.78 -6.72
C ALA A 433 -6.32 43.00 -6.53
N ASP A 434 -6.86 44.21 -6.72
CA ASP A 434 -6.21 45.50 -6.49
C ASP A 434 -6.18 45.92 -5.02
N SER A 435 -7.12 45.42 -4.21
CA SER A 435 -7.22 45.74 -2.78
C SER A 435 -6.17 45.02 -1.94
N VAL A 436 -5.67 43.88 -2.40
CA VAL A 436 -4.70 43.03 -1.68
C VAL A 436 -3.32 43.70 -1.69
N ASP A 437 -2.76 43.88 -0.49
CA ASP A 437 -1.36 44.29 -0.34
C ASP A 437 -0.41 43.13 -0.65
N TRP A 438 -0.11 42.94 -1.93
CA TRP A 438 0.75 41.85 -2.43
C TRP A 438 2.17 41.87 -1.85
N TYR A 439 2.66 43.01 -1.35
CA TYR A 439 3.98 43.10 -0.70
C TYR A 439 4.02 42.37 0.64
N GLN A 440 2.89 42.18 1.32
CA GLN A 440 2.84 41.36 2.54
C GLN A 440 2.88 39.85 2.23
N VAL A 441 2.45 39.46 1.03
CA VAL A 441 2.39 38.07 0.58
C VAL A 441 3.68 37.65 -0.13
N MET A 442 4.33 38.57 -0.86
CA MET A 442 5.55 38.30 -1.62
C MET A 442 6.82 38.53 -0.78
N LYS A 443 7.73 37.55 -0.76
CA LYS A 443 8.97 37.65 0.03
C LYS A 443 10.04 38.58 -0.57
N SER A 444 10.06 38.73 -1.90
CA SER A 444 11.11 39.46 -2.62
C SER A 444 10.51 40.66 -3.36
N SER A 445 11.08 41.85 -3.13
CA SER A 445 10.72 43.10 -3.81
C SER A 445 11.27 43.20 -5.24
N ALA A 446 12.07 42.22 -5.68
CA ALA A 446 12.67 42.19 -7.03
C ALA A 446 11.74 41.62 -8.10
N HIS A 447 10.55 41.13 -7.73
CA HIS A 447 9.60 40.51 -8.64
C HIS A 447 8.43 41.46 -8.95
N ASN A 448 7.88 41.36 -10.17
CA ASN A 448 6.89 42.31 -10.65
C ASN A 448 5.46 41.90 -10.25
N ILE A 449 4.62 42.89 -9.95
CA ILE A 449 3.18 42.72 -9.78
C ILE A 449 2.49 43.33 -11.01
N LEU A 450 1.78 42.51 -11.77
CA LEU A 450 1.14 42.88 -13.03
C LEU A 450 -0.37 42.72 -12.88
N LEU A 451 -1.06 43.81 -12.58
CA LEU A 451 -2.52 43.88 -12.48
C LEU A 451 -3.05 44.80 -13.58
N GLN A 452 -3.65 44.26 -14.64
CA GLN A 452 -4.13 45.04 -15.78
C GLN A 452 -5.43 44.48 -16.34
N ARG A 453 -6.33 45.36 -16.80
CA ARG A 453 -7.59 44.99 -17.47
C ARG A 453 -8.48 44.05 -16.62
N ASN A 454 -8.50 44.24 -15.30
CA ASN A 454 -9.47 43.61 -14.40
C ASN A 454 -10.67 44.54 -14.15
N ALA A 455 -11.66 44.12 -13.35
CA ALA A 455 -12.83 44.95 -13.03
C ALA A 455 -12.42 46.29 -12.40
N ASN A 456 -13.12 47.37 -12.76
CA ASN A 456 -12.82 48.70 -12.22
C ASN A 456 -13.43 48.83 -10.81
N ARG A 457 -12.74 49.57 -9.93
CA ARG A 457 -13.13 49.76 -8.53
C ARG A 457 -14.55 50.33 -8.38
N THR A 458 -14.94 51.27 -9.24
CA THR A 458 -16.28 51.88 -9.23
C THR A 458 -17.38 50.84 -9.48
N ASP A 459 -17.13 49.87 -10.36
CA ASP A 459 -18.12 48.86 -10.73
C ASP A 459 -18.23 47.80 -9.63
N CYS A 460 -17.11 47.48 -8.97
CA CYS A 460 -17.08 46.63 -7.78
C CYS A 460 -17.83 47.26 -6.60
N GLU A 461 -17.63 48.56 -6.35
CA GLU A 461 -18.33 49.31 -5.30
C GLU A 461 -19.85 49.37 -5.58
N ALA A 462 -20.26 49.58 -6.84
CA ALA A 462 -21.67 49.57 -7.23
C ALA A 462 -22.35 48.19 -7.03
N GLN A 463 -21.58 47.11 -7.13
CA GLN A 463 -22.05 45.73 -6.89
C GLN A 463 -21.91 45.29 -5.43
N ASN A 464 -21.50 46.18 -4.53
CA ASN A 464 -21.21 45.90 -3.12
C ASN A 464 -20.14 44.80 -2.93
N LEU A 465 -19.21 44.69 -3.88
CA LEU A 465 -18.06 43.77 -3.84
C LEU A 465 -16.83 44.51 -3.29
N VAL A 466 -16.92 44.86 -2.00
CA VAL A 466 -15.89 45.57 -1.25
C VAL A 466 -15.49 44.80 0.01
N CYS A 467 -14.31 45.08 0.55
CA CYS A 467 -13.85 44.42 1.77
C CYS A 467 -14.77 44.69 2.96
N HIS A 468 -14.92 43.69 3.84
CA HIS A 468 -15.70 43.82 5.06
C HIS A 468 -15.17 44.96 5.95
N SER A 469 -16.06 45.60 6.72
CA SER A 469 -15.71 46.74 7.60
C SER A 469 -14.69 46.41 8.71
N GLN A 470 -14.51 45.12 8.99
CA GLN A 470 -13.55 44.58 9.96
C GLN A 470 -12.21 44.18 9.33
N CYS A 471 -12.05 44.29 8.01
CA CYS A 471 -10.76 44.15 7.36
C CYS A 471 -9.91 45.41 7.57
N SER A 472 -8.60 45.22 7.71
CA SER A 472 -7.65 46.32 7.78
C SER A 472 -7.46 46.98 6.41
N THR A 473 -6.59 48.00 6.35
CA THR A 473 -6.17 48.62 5.08
C THR A 473 -5.28 47.71 4.21
N SER A 474 -4.93 46.50 4.67
CA SER A 474 -4.11 45.53 3.92
C SER A 474 -4.90 44.78 2.84
N GLY A 475 -6.22 44.99 2.77
CA GLY A 475 -7.08 44.38 1.77
C GLY A 475 -7.75 43.08 2.19
N CYS A 476 -8.42 42.45 1.23
CA CYS A 476 -9.17 41.23 1.43
C CYS A 476 -9.19 40.36 0.16
N TRP A 477 -9.45 39.08 0.33
CA TRP A 477 -9.63 38.11 -0.76
C TRP A 477 -11.09 38.02 -1.25
N GLY A 478 -12.01 38.68 -0.55
CA GLY A 478 -13.45 38.74 -0.83
C GLY A 478 -14.22 39.53 0.24
N PRO A 479 -15.56 39.57 0.17
CA PRO A 479 -16.38 40.47 0.99
C PRO A 479 -16.63 40.00 2.43
N ALA A 480 -16.30 38.76 2.80
CA ALA A 480 -16.62 38.21 4.11
C ALA A 480 -15.58 38.59 5.20
N PRO A 481 -15.97 38.64 6.49
CA PRO A 481 -15.05 38.97 7.59
C PRO A 481 -13.94 37.94 7.84
N ASN A 482 -14.05 36.73 7.28
CA ASN A 482 -13.02 35.68 7.31
C ASN A 482 -12.16 35.64 6.04
N GLU A 483 -12.30 36.65 5.16
CA GLU A 483 -11.54 36.79 3.92
C GLU A 483 -10.61 38.01 3.95
N CYS A 484 -10.52 38.69 5.09
CA CYS A 484 -9.58 39.79 5.30
C CYS A 484 -8.13 39.28 5.28
N LEU A 485 -7.22 40.04 4.65
CA LEU A 485 -5.79 39.73 4.72
C LEU A 485 -5.26 39.91 6.15
N SER A 486 -5.74 40.94 6.84
CA SER A 486 -5.53 41.15 8.27
C SER A 486 -6.73 41.85 8.90
N CYS A 487 -6.99 41.55 10.17
CA CYS A 487 -8.13 42.11 10.92
C CYS A 487 -7.82 43.53 11.40
N LYS A 488 -8.85 44.38 11.40
CA LYS A 488 -8.79 45.75 11.93
C LYS A 488 -8.70 45.78 13.46
N SER A 489 -9.48 44.92 14.12
CA SER A 489 -9.58 44.85 15.58
C SER A 489 -9.07 43.49 16.07
N TYR A 490 -9.94 42.52 16.29
CA TYR A 490 -9.57 41.20 16.82
C TYR A 490 -9.81 40.07 15.81
N ARG A 491 -9.13 38.95 16.01
CA ARG A 491 -9.32 37.72 15.25
C ARG A 491 -9.78 36.59 16.16
N LEU A 492 -10.92 35.98 15.86
CA LEU A 492 -11.39 34.73 16.46
C LEU A 492 -11.29 33.63 15.41
N GLU A 493 -10.40 32.66 15.64
CA GLU A 493 -10.03 31.66 14.65
C GLU A 493 -9.61 32.32 13.31
N ASP A 494 -10.41 32.16 12.25
CA ASP A 494 -10.17 32.76 10.93
C ASP A 494 -11.06 33.99 10.66
N THR A 495 -11.85 34.46 11.63
CA THR A 495 -12.84 35.53 11.42
C THR A 495 -12.46 36.82 12.15
N CYS A 496 -12.49 37.94 11.44
CA CYS A 496 -12.26 39.25 12.03
C CYS A 496 -13.51 39.76 12.76
N ILE A 497 -13.34 40.11 14.03
CA ILE A 497 -14.40 40.60 14.92
C ILE A 497 -13.99 41.91 15.60
N GLU A 498 -14.98 42.67 16.03
CA GLU A 498 -14.78 43.99 16.62
C GLU A 498 -14.21 43.92 18.05
N LYS A 499 -14.66 42.96 18.86
CA LYS A 499 -14.27 42.76 20.27
C LYS A 499 -14.36 41.30 20.71
N CYS A 500 -13.49 40.86 21.63
CA CYS A 500 -13.65 39.58 22.32
C CYS A 500 -14.77 39.71 23.37
N ASP A 501 -15.89 39.01 23.18
CA ASP A 501 -17.04 39.08 24.08
C ASP A 501 -16.98 37.95 25.11
N THR A 502 -16.54 38.27 26.33
CA THR A 502 -16.40 37.31 27.44
C THR A 502 -17.72 36.65 27.83
N SER A 503 -18.85 37.34 27.62
CA SER A 503 -20.18 36.79 27.87
C SER A 503 -20.54 35.62 26.95
N LYS A 504 -19.88 35.51 25.78
CA LYS A 504 -20.04 34.41 24.82
C LYS A 504 -19.03 33.28 25.02
N GLY A 505 -18.29 33.28 26.14
CA GLY A 505 -17.25 32.30 26.41
C GLY A 505 -16.03 32.47 25.50
N ILE A 506 -15.69 33.72 25.17
CA ILE A 506 -14.54 34.09 24.34
C ILE A 506 -13.68 35.08 25.12
N TYR A 507 -12.40 34.78 25.31
CA TYR A 507 -11.47 35.65 26.03
C TYR A 507 -10.40 36.23 25.10
N ASP A 508 -9.82 37.35 25.51
CA ASP A 508 -8.67 37.95 24.84
C ASP A 508 -7.39 37.20 25.24
N ASN A 509 -6.76 36.54 24.27
CA ASN A 509 -5.50 35.82 24.44
C ASN A 509 -4.28 36.74 24.19
N GLY A 510 -4.49 38.05 24.09
CA GLY A 510 -3.47 39.02 23.72
C GLY A 510 -3.15 39.00 22.23
N ASN A 511 -2.36 39.98 21.77
CA ASN A 511 -2.00 40.18 20.37
C ASN A 511 -3.20 40.26 19.41
N TYR A 512 -4.31 40.86 19.86
CA TYR A 512 -5.54 40.98 19.06
C TYR A 512 -6.15 39.62 18.65
N VAL A 513 -5.92 38.55 19.41
CA VAL A 513 -6.47 37.22 19.15
C VAL A 513 -7.44 36.82 20.25
N CYS A 514 -8.68 36.53 19.87
CA CYS A 514 -9.68 35.97 20.76
C CYS A 514 -9.65 34.43 20.69
N LYS A 515 -9.91 33.75 21.81
CA LYS A 515 -10.04 32.28 21.88
C LYS A 515 -11.25 31.86 22.69
N HIS A 516 -11.74 30.65 22.43
CA HIS A 516 -12.81 30.04 23.22
C HIS A 516 -12.31 29.58 24.60
N CYS A 517 -13.17 29.73 25.60
CA CYS A 517 -12.98 29.18 26.93
C CYS A 517 -13.01 27.64 26.94
N HIS A 518 -12.43 27.03 27.97
CA HIS A 518 -12.53 25.58 28.19
C HIS A 518 -14.01 25.16 28.34
N GLU A 519 -14.37 23.96 27.86
CA GLU A 519 -15.77 23.49 27.89
C GLU A 519 -16.35 23.41 29.30
N GLU A 520 -15.49 23.23 30.30
CA GLU A 520 -15.85 23.17 31.73
C GLU A 520 -15.95 24.56 32.40
N CYS A 521 -15.74 25.65 31.67
CA CYS A 521 -15.98 27.00 32.18
C CYS A 521 -17.47 27.38 32.06
N LEU A 522 -18.02 27.97 33.12
CA LEU A 522 -19.35 28.57 33.12
C LEU A 522 -19.20 30.09 32.93
N GLY A 523 -19.22 30.54 31.67
CA GLY A 523 -19.13 31.95 31.32
C GLY A 523 -17.68 32.42 31.09
N GLU A 524 -17.24 33.41 31.85
CA GLU A 524 -15.97 34.10 31.61
C GLU A 524 -14.75 33.22 31.93
N CYS A 525 -13.69 33.39 31.15
CA CYS A 525 -12.40 32.79 31.43
C CYS A 525 -11.29 33.78 31.06
N TYR A 526 -10.09 33.52 31.57
CA TYR A 526 -8.89 34.31 31.30
C TYR A 526 -7.79 33.48 30.62
N GLY A 527 -8.14 32.28 30.13
CA GLY A 527 -7.20 31.40 29.47
C GLY A 527 -7.84 30.09 28.98
N PRO A 528 -7.07 29.24 28.27
CA PRO A 528 -7.62 28.09 27.55
C PRO A 528 -7.82 26.83 28.41
N GLY A 529 -7.11 26.74 29.54
CA GLY A 529 -7.14 25.56 30.41
C GLY A 529 -8.36 25.57 31.34
N ALA A 530 -8.74 24.37 31.80
CA ALA A 530 -9.82 24.18 32.77
C ALA A 530 -9.59 24.90 34.11
N ASN A 531 -8.36 25.34 34.38
CA ASN A 531 -8.00 26.11 35.57
C ASN A 531 -8.20 27.63 35.42
N ASN A 532 -8.41 28.11 34.20
CA ASN A 532 -8.55 29.53 33.91
C ASN A 532 -10.02 29.98 33.85
N CYS A 533 -10.92 29.15 34.35
CA CYS A 533 -12.33 29.47 34.49
C CYS A 533 -12.56 30.31 35.74
N THR A 534 -13.37 31.37 35.63
CA THR A 534 -13.83 32.10 36.82
C THR A 534 -14.78 31.24 37.66
N GLN A 535 -15.63 30.47 36.98
CA GLN A 535 -16.55 29.51 37.59
C GLN A 535 -16.57 28.19 36.80
N CYS A 536 -16.59 27.06 37.51
CA CYS A 536 -16.71 25.74 36.90
C CYS A 536 -18.17 25.44 36.54
N ARG A 537 -18.39 24.80 35.39
CA ARG A 537 -19.69 24.33 34.93
C ARG A 537 -20.22 23.17 35.78
N HIS A 538 -19.34 22.28 36.23
CA HIS A 538 -19.68 21.12 37.04
C HIS A 538 -19.02 21.17 38.42
N VAL A 539 -17.79 20.64 38.57
CA VAL A 539 -17.08 20.60 39.86
C VAL A 539 -15.62 21.07 39.72
N ARG A 540 -15.00 21.47 40.82
CA ARG A 540 -13.60 21.92 40.88
C ARG A 540 -12.75 20.90 41.63
N ASP A 541 -11.70 20.39 40.98
CA ASP A 541 -10.67 19.57 41.61
C ASP A 541 -9.35 20.33 41.69
N GLY A 542 -9.03 20.86 42.87
CA GLY A 542 -7.90 21.74 43.07
C GLY A 542 -8.02 23.00 42.19
N PRO A 543 -7.03 23.33 41.34
CA PRO A 543 -7.13 24.49 40.46
C PRO A 543 -7.96 24.23 39.19
N TYR A 544 -8.39 23.00 38.89
CA TYR A 544 -9.00 22.64 37.60
C TYR A 544 -10.51 22.43 37.69
N CYS A 545 -11.28 22.90 36.71
CA CYS A 545 -12.68 22.53 36.53
C CYS A 545 -12.79 21.17 35.81
N VAL A 546 -13.54 20.24 36.39
CA VAL A 546 -13.73 18.88 35.87
C VAL A 546 -15.21 18.50 35.87
N ARG A 547 -15.59 17.53 35.03
CA ARG A 547 -16.99 17.06 34.93
C ARG A 547 -17.47 16.37 36.20
N GLU A 548 -16.63 15.49 36.76
CA GLU A 548 -16.91 14.70 37.95
C GLU A 548 -15.62 14.57 38.79
N CYS A 549 -15.78 14.37 40.10
CA CYS A 549 -14.61 14.19 40.97
C CYS A 549 -13.90 12.86 40.69
N PRO A 550 -12.57 12.79 40.77
CA PRO A 550 -11.83 11.53 40.66
C PRO A 550 -12.28 10.51 41.69
N ASP A 551 -12.17 9.20 41.40
CA ASP A 551 -12.66 8.11 42.27
C ASP A 551 -12.11 8.13 43.72
N THR A 552 -10.98 8.80 43.94
CA THR A 552 -10.36 9.00 45.26
C THR A 552 -10.93 10.20 46.03
N LYS A 553 -11.89 10.93 45.46
CA LYS A 553 -12.46 12.16 46.00
C LYS A 553 -13.99 12.16 45.83
N TYR A 554 -14.70 12.88 46.68
CA TYR A 554 -16.15 13.07 46.58
C TYR A 554 -16.49 14.54 46.36
N ASN A 555 -17.62 14.80 45.70
CA ASN A 555 -18.11 16.15 45.48
C ASN A 555 -18.76 16.70 46.76
N GLN A 556 -18.21 17.80 47.26
CA GLN A 556 -18.79 18.58 48.34
C GLN A 556 -19.05 20.01 47.85
N SER A 557 -20.32 20.35 47.63
CA SER A 557 -20.75 21.69 47.21
C SER A 557 -20.09 22.24 45.95
N GLY A 558 -19.68 21.37 45.01
CA GLY A 558 -19.01 21.75 43.78
C GLY A 558 -17.48 21.69 43.83
N GLU A 559 -16.87 21.26 44.95
CA GLU A 559 -15.43 21.03 45.08
C GLU A 559 -15.12 19.56 45.41
N CYS A 560 -14.02 19.04 44.89
CA CYS A 560 -13.62 17.64 45.08
C CYS A 560 -12.71 17.46 46.32
N MET A 561 -13.24 16.76 47.32
CA MET A 561 -12.57 16.53 48.60
C MET A 561 -12.04 15.09 48.69
N PRO A 562 -10.84 14.85 49.26
CA PRO A 562 -10.27 13.51 49.38
C PRO A 562 -11.16 12.59 50.22
N CYS A 563 -11.36 11.37 49.73
CA CYS A 563 -12.01 10.30 50.49
C CYS A 563 -11.12 9.86 51.66
N HIS A 564 -11.73 9.34 52.72
CA HIS A 564 -11.00 8.78 53.86
C HIS A 564 -10.13 7.60 53.43
N GLU A 565 -8.96 7.40 54.06
CA GLU A 565 -7.98 6.34 53.72
C GLU A 565 -8.55 4.90 53.77
N ASN A 566 -9.73 4.73 54.39
CA ASN A 566 -10.42 3.43 54.50
C ASN A 566 -11.40 3.17 53.34
N CYS A 567 -11.55 4.10 52.39
CA CYS A 567 -12.40 3.91 51.22
C CYS A 567 -11.65 3.13 50.12
N ILE A 568 -12.03 1.87 49.92
CA ILE A 568 -11.60 1.06 48.77
C ILE A 568 -12.67 1.16 47.69
N GLY A 569 -12.35 1.82 46.57
CA GLY A 569 -13.12 1.73 45.33
C GLY A 569 -14.42 2.54 45.27
N GLY A 570 -14.44 3.78 45.77
CA GLY A 570 -15.48 4.75 45.40
C GLY A 570 -16.92 4.40 45.78
N VAL A 571 -17.14 3.63 46.85
CA VAL A 571 -18.48 3.44 47.42
C VAL A 571 -18.66 4.38 48.60
N VAL A 572 -19.54 5.36 48.41
CA VAL A 572 -20.15 6.17 49.47
C VAL A 572 -20.65 5.24 50.58
N CYS A 573 -20.28 5.52 51.83
CA CYS A 573 -20.94 4.95 53.01
C CYS A 573 -22.45 5.10 52.84
N LEU A 574 -23.13 4.00 52.51
CA LEU A 574 -24.53 3.85 52.84
C LEU A 574 -24.61 3.96 54.36
N PHE A 575 -25.44 4.88 54.83
CA PHE A 575 -25.72 5.23 56.23
C PHE A 575 -24.90 6.38 56.84
N SER A 576 -25.18 7.62 56.40
CA SER A 576 -25.12 8.82 57.28
C SER A 576 -26.22 8.81 58.36
N PHE A 577 -26.48 7.67 59.00
CA PHE A 577 -27.45 7.59 60.11
C PHE A 577 -27.06 6.65 61.25
N LEU A 578 -25.86 6.05 61.23
CA LEU A 578 -25.45 5.07 62.26
C LEU A 578 -24.02 5.26 62.79
N CYS A 579 -23.58 6.51 62.97
CA CYS A 579 -22.41 6.82 63.82
C CYS A 579 -22.72 7.71 65.02
N GLU A 580 -24.00 7.99 65.28
CA GLU A 580 -24.46 8.34 66.61
C GLU A 580 -25.23 7.14 67.16
N LEU A 581 -24.93 6.76 68.42
CA LEU A 581 -25.53 5.67 69.21
C LEU A 581 -24.75 4.35 69.22
N ALA A 582 -23.59 4.40 69.85
CA ALA A 582 -23.08 3.28 70.63
C ALA A 582 -23.70 3.32 72.04
N VAL A 583 -24.88 2.70 72.27
CA VAL A 583 -25.34 2.30 73.61
C VAL A 583 -26.24 1.05 73.53
N THR A 584 -25.68 -0.06 74.00
CA THR A 584 -26.19 -1.32 74.62
C THR A 584 -27.61 -1.89 74.35
N PRO A 585 -27.76 -3.24 74.47
CA PRO A 585 -28.90 -3.99 73.97
C PRO A 585 -29.99 -4.20 75.04
N GLU A 586 -31.27 -4.13 74.65
CA GLU A 586 -32.36 -5.03 75.09
C GLU A 586 -33.72 -4.60 74.52
N ASN A 587 -34.50 -5.61 74.10
CA ASN A 587 -35.96 -5.65 73.98
C ASN A 587 -36.70 -4.51 73.27
N PHE A 588 -37.27 -4.79 72.09
CA PHE A 588 -38.66 -4.36 71.81
C PHE A 588 -39.30 -5.18 70.67
N LEU A 589 -39.60 -6.45 70.93
CA LEU A 589 -40.79 -7.07 70.35
C LEU A 589 -41.98 -6.49 71.12
N SER A 590 -42.82 -5.68 70.46
CA SER A 590 -44.29 -5.77 70.55
C SER A 590 -44.96 -4.54 69.95
N ARG A 591 -46.17 -4.79 69.40
CA ARG A 591 -47.26 -3.84 69.12
C ARG A 591 -47.08 -2.97 67.87
N PHE A 592 -48.05 -2.83 66.98
CA PHE A 592 -49.45 -3.30 66.83
C PHE A 592 -49.75 -3.08 65.32
N ARG A 593 -50.42 -3.98 64.60
CA ARG A 593 -51.89 -4.00 64.34
C ARG A 593 -52.37 -2.65 63.76
N GLU A 594 -52.96 -2.55 62.58
CA GLU A 594 -54.35 -2.93 62.27
C GLU A 594 -54.69 -2.66 60.79
N GLU A 595 -55.72 -3.35 60.30
CA GLU A 595 -56.26 -3.42 58.95
C GLU A 595 -57.33 -2.34 58.63
N ASP A 596 -57.56 -2.18 57.32
CA ASP A 596 -58.84 -1.94 56.61
C ASP A 596 -59.57 -0.58 56.59
N HIS A 597 -59.77 -0.06 55.37
CA HIS A 597 -61.04 -0.02 54.60
C HIS A 597 -60.85 0.84 53.31
N LEU A 598 -60.79 0.33 52.06
CA LEU A 598 -61.86 -0.17 51.13
C LEU A 598 -62.45 0.96 50.21
N PRO A 599 -62.88 0.77 48.92
CA PRO A 599 -62.59 -0.22 47.85
C PRO A 599 -62.34 0.36 46.42
N ALA A 600 -61.90 -0.54 45.52
CA ALA A 600 -62.28 -0.72 44.10
C ALA A 600 -62.27 0.49 43.11
N ILE A 601 -61.28 0.50 42.20
CA ILE A 601 -61.43 0.58 40.72
C ILE A 601 -60.07 0.49 39.97
N LEU A 602 -58.90 0.59 40.62
CA LEU A 602 -57.60 0.71 39.91
C LEU A 602 -56.66 -0.51 40.00
N ALA A 603 -57.16 -1.71 40.28
CA ALA A 603 -56.31 -2.89 40.51
C ALA A 603 -56.04 -3.79 39.28
N SER A 604 -56.79 -3.66 38.18
CA SER A 604 -56.54 -4.48 36.96
C SER A 604 -55.68 -3.78 35.90
N ALA A 605 -55.56 -2.44 35.94
CA ALA A 605 -54.69 -1.68 35.04
C ALA A 605 -53.27 -1.50 35.62
N GLY A 606 -53.15 -1.28 36.93
CA GLY A 606 -51.85 -1.06 37.58
C GLY A 606 -50.93 -2.27 37.55
N GLY A 607 -51.46 -3.48 37.73
CA GLY A 607 -50.68 -4.72 37.68
C GLY A 607 -50.13 -5.01 36.27
N CYS A 608 -50.93 -4.80 35.23
CA CYS A 608 -50.49 -4.96 33.84
C CYS A 608 -49.47 -3.89 33.43
N ILE A 609 -49.61 -2.65 33.90
CA ILE A 609 -48.66 -1.57 33.63
C ILE A 609 -47.36 -1.77 34.42
N LEU A 610 -47.42 -2.27 35.67
CA LEU A 610 -46.23 -2.62 36.44
C LEU A 610 -45.51 -3.84 35.84
N LEU A 611 -46.24 -4.86 35.39
CA LEU A 611 -45.63 -6.03 34.73
C LEU A 611 -45.07 -5.69 33.35
N LEU A 612 -45.74 -4.84 32.55
CA LEU A 612 -45.19 -4.32 31.29
C LEU A 612 -44.02 -3.38 31.53
N GLY A 613 -44.08 -2.55 32.58
CA GLY A 613 -43.00 -1.66 32.99
C GLY A 613 -41.77 -2.44 33.46
N VAL A 614 -41.95 -3.49 34.26
CA VAL A 614 -40.88 -4.40 34.68
C VAL A 614 -40.38 -5.22 33.49
N PHE A 615 -41.24 -5.68 32.58
CA PHE A 615 -40.80 -6.41 31.39
C PHE A 615 -40.05 -5.49 30.42
N LEU A 616 -40.49 -4.25 30.21
CA LEU A 616 -39.77 -3.25 29.41
C LEU A 616 -38.51 -2.77 30.12
N ALA A 617 -38.48 -2.68 31.45
CA ALA A 617 -37.29 -2.35 32.23
C ALA A 617 -36.28 -3.49 32.23
N VAL A 618 -36.72 -4.75 32.32
CA VAL A 618 -35.86 -5.94 32.20
C VAL A 618 -35.42 -6.12 30.76
N PHE A 619 -36.28 -5.87 29.77
CA PHE A 619 -35.92 -5.96 28.36
C PHE A 619 -34.97 -4.82 27.98
N SER A 620 -35.23 -3.58 28.39
CA SER A 620 -34.30 -2.46 28.21
C SER A 620 -33.03 -2.64 29.04
N TYR A 621 -33.09 -3.22 30.25
CA TYR A 621 -31.90 -3.60 31.01
C TYR A 621 -31.12 -4.71 30.31
N HIS A 622 -31.76 -5.75 29.75
CA HIS A 622 -31.10 -6.79 28.96
C HIS A 622 -30.62 -6.27 27.60
N TRP A 623 -31.27 -5.27 27.02
CA TRP A 623 -30.90 -4.66 25.74
C TRP A 623 -29.77 -3.65 25.92
N VAL A 624 -29.79 -2.86 27.00
CA VAL A 624 -28.71 -2.00 27.46
C VAL A 624 -27.55 -2.83 27.99
N GLN A 625 -27.78 -3.94 28.68
CA GLN A 625 -26.73 -4.89 29.06
C GLN A 625 -26.19 -5.59 27.81
N ARG A 626 -26.99 -6.05 26.84
CA ARG A 626 -26.47 -6.57 25.57
C ARG A 626 -25.75 -5.51 24.75
N ALA A 627 -26.17 -4.25 24.79
CA ALA A 627 -25.51 -3.14 24.13
C ALA A 627 -24.20 -2.76 24.83
N LYS A 628 -24.19 -2.64 26.17
CA LYS A 628 -22.99 -2.46 27.00
C LYS A 628 -22.07 -3.66 27.01
N THR A 629 -22.57 -4.90 26.90
CA THR A 629 -21.72 -6.09 26.76
C THR A 629 -21.16 -6.14 25.34
N LYS A 630 -21.92 -5.77 24.29
CA LYS A 630 -21.35 -5.60 22.94
C LYS A 630 -20.31 -4.49 22.89
N GLU A 631 -20.56 -3.37 23.57
CA GLU A 631 -19.67 -2.21 23.61
C GLU A 631 -18.45 -2.46 24.52
N ASN A 632 -18.62 -3.12 25.67
CA ASN A 632 -17.52 -3.48 26.58
C ASN A 632 -16.76 -4.71 26.10
N THR A 633 -17.37 -5.69 25.43
CA THR A 633 -16.65 -6.75 24.71
C THR A 633 -15.93 -6.15 23.50
N MET A 634 -16.50 -5.18 22.76
CA MET A 634 -15.74 -4.42 21.75
C MET A 634 -14.59 -3.63 22.36
N LYS A 635 -14.81 -2.89 23.46
CA LYS A 635 -13.79 -2.05 24.13
C LYS A 635 -12.73 -2.88 24.87
N MET A 636 -13.08 -4.03 25.42
CA MET A 636 -12.17 -4.97 26.09
C MET A 636 -11.41 -5.83 25.06
N THR A 637 -12.03 -6.21 23.94
CA THR A 637 -11.32 -6.80 22.78
C THR A 637 -10.36 -5.76 22.17
N MET A 638 -10.74 -4.48 22.14
CA MET A 638 -9.88 -3.36 21.71
C MET A 638 -8.78 -2.98 22.73
N ARG A 639 -8.87 -3.41 24.00
CA ARG A 639 -7.89 -3.08 25.05
C ARG A 639 -7.09 -4.26 25.61
N MET A 640 -7.50 -5.51 25.35
CA MET A 640 -6.76 -6.72 25.74
C MET A 640 -6.12 -7.47 24.55
N SER A 641 -6.33 -7.03 23.31
CA SER A 641 -5.46 -7.41 22.19
C SER A 641 -4.46 -6.28 21.97
N GLY A 642 -3.21 -6.48 22.41
CA GLY A 642 -2.11 -5.66 21.95
C GLY A 642 -2.09 -5.72 20.42
N PHE A 643 -2.53 -4.64 19.79
CA PHE A 643 -2.71 -4.50 18.35
C PHE A 643 -1.40 -3.99 17.74
N GLU A 644 -0.38 -4.85 17.76
CA GLU A 644 0.62 -4.82 16.69
C GLU A 644 -0.02 -5.46 15.45
N ASP A 645 -0.05 -4.70 14.35
CA ASP A 645 -0.35 -5.07 12.98
C ASP A 645 -1.65 -5.85 12.70
N ASN A 646 -2.69 -5.13 12.25
CA ASN A 646 -3.53 -5.57 11.12
C ASN A 646 -4.20 -4.35 10.46
N GLU A 647 -3.55 -3.79 9.43
CA GLU A 647 -4.28 -3.30 8.27
C GLU A 647 -5.26 -4.40 7.79
N PRO A 648 -6.39 -4.09 7.12
CA PRO A 648 -7.14 -5.11 6.40
C PRO A 648 -6.15 -5.85 5.51
N LEU A 649 -5.92 -7.15 5.78
CA LEU A 649 -4.89 -7.96 5.12
C LEU A 649 -4.92 -7.71 3.61
N LYS A 650 -3.96 -6.89 3.13
CA LYS A 650 -3.65 -6.80 1.70
C LYS A 650 -3.02 -8.13 1.30
N PRO A 651 -3.17 -8.57 0.04
CA PRO A 651 -2.64 -9.85 -0.40
C PRO A 651 -1.12 -9.90 -0.18
N THR A 652 -0.72 -10.69 0.82
CA THR A 652 0.60 -11.31 1.05
C THR A 652 1.86 -10.44 0.91
N ASP A 653 2.38 -9.99 2.06
CA ASP A 653 3.81 -9.64 2.30
C ASP A 653 4.75 -10.88 2.32
N ILE A 654 4.40 -11.93 1.59
CA ILE A 654 5.25 -13.11 1.46
C ILE A 654 6.23 -12.82 0.33
N LYS A 655 7.51 -12.61 0.67
CA LYS A 655 8.56 -12.53 -0.35
C LYS A 655 8.53 -13.80 -1.21
N PRO A 656 8.31 -13.69 -2.52
CA PRO A 656 8.28 -14.83 -3.41
C PRO A 656 9.65 -15.50 -3.47
N ASN A 657 9.72 -16.81 -3.21
CA ASN A 657 10.80 -17.67 -3.67
C ASN A 657 10.74 -17.83 -5.21
N LEU A 658 11.31 -16.87 -5.93
CA LEU A 658 11.26 -16.66 -7.40
C LEU A 658 11.50 -17.89 -8.31
N ALA A 659 11.86 -19.06 -7.78
CA ALA A 659 12.23 -20.27 -8.51
C ALA A 659 11.07 -21.18 -8.97
N GLN A 660 9.80 -20.92 -8.60
CA GLN A 660 8.71 -21.88 -8.85
C GLN A 660 7.68 -21.52 -9.95
N LEU A 661 7.54 -20.25 -10.36
CA LEU A 661 6.57 -19.85 -11.37
C LEU A 661 7.13 -20.07 -12.79
N ARG A 662 6.54 -21.00 -13.55
CA ARG A 662 6.93 -21.26 -14.94
C ARG A 662 6.16 -20.36 -15.90
N ILE A 663 6.87 -19.64 -16.77
CA ILE A 663 6.27 -18.87 -17.87
C ILE A 663 6.39 -19.71 -19.14
N VAL A 664 5.26 -20.03 -19.78
CA VAL A 664 5.20 -20.84 -21.00
C VAL A 664 4.82 -19.99 -22.20
N LYS A 665 5.37 -20.32 -23.37
CA LYS A 665 4.99 -19.66 -24.63
C LYS A 665 3.66 -20.20 -25.13
N GLU A 666 2.89 -19.38 -25.85
CA GLU A 666 1.63 -19.85 -26.45
C GLU A 666 1.85 -21.01 -27.44
N ALA A 667 3.02 -21.09 -28.09
CA ALA A 667 3.39 -22.20 -28.97
C ALA A 667 3.54 -23.56 -28.25
N GLU A 668 3.80 -23.56 -26.94
CA GLU A 668 3.90 -24.77 -26.13
C GLU A 668 2.52 -25.28 -25.68
N LEU A 669 1.46 -24.48 -25.87
CA LEU A 669 0.11 -24.79 -25.42
C LEU A 669 -0.81 -25.07 -26.61
N ARG A 670 -1.40 -26.26 -26.63
CA ARG A 670 -2.44 -26.62 -27.61
C ARG A 670 -3.82 -26.59 -26.95
N LYS A 671 -4.65 -25.59 -27.32
CA LYS A 671 -6.02 -25.41 -26.83
C LYS A 671 -6.99 -26.38 -27.53
N GLY A 672 -7.76 -27.14 -26.76
CA GLY A 672 -8.83 -28.02 -27.21
C GLY A 672 -10.23 -27.43 -26.95
N GLY A 673 -11.23 -28.29 -26.78
CA GLY A 673 -12.62 -27.89 -26.48
C GLY A 673 -12.81 -27.16 -25.14
N ILE A 674 -13.89 -26.40 -25.03
CA ILE A 674 -14.21 -25.60 -23.85
C ILE A 674 -14.75 -26.52 -22.73
N LEU A 675 -14.20 -26.39 -21.53
CA LEU A 675 -14.63 -27.09 -20.32
C LEU A 675 -15.67 -26.29 -19.54
N GLY A 676 -15.60 -24.95 -19.59
CA GLY A 676 -16.55 -24.09 -18.91
C GLY A 676 -16.36 -22.60 -19.17
N TYR A 677 -17.40 -21.84 -18.88
CA TYR A 677 -17.41 -20.38 -18.92
C TYR A 677 -17.64 -19.84 -17.50
N GLY A 678 -16.79 -18.92 -17.04
CA GLY A 678 -16.90 -18.31 -15.72
C GLY A 678 -16.86 -16.79 -15.77
N ALA A 679 -17.08 -16.15 -14.62
CA ALA A 679 -16.88 -14.72 -14.45
C ALA A 679 -15.44 -14.30 -14.80
N PHE A 680 -14.47 -15.17 -14.47
CA PHE A 680 -13.03 -14.95 -14.60
C PHE A 680 -12.43 -15.27 -15.97
N GLY A 681 -13.23 -15.74 -16.94
CA GLY A 681 -12.72 -16.15 -18.25
C GLY A 681 -13.29 -17.47 -18.76
N THR A 682 -12.68 -18.00 -19.81
CA THR A 682 -13.07 -19.26 -20.44
C THR A 682 -12.01 -20.32 -20.17
N VAL A 683 -12.44 -21.50 -19.72
CA VAL A 683 -11.53 -22.62 -19.44
C VAL A 683 -11.58 -23.61 -20.59
N TYR A 684 -10.43 -23.89 -21.18
CA TYR A 684 -10.25 -24.86 -22.26
C TYR A 684 -9.54 -26.10 -21.72
N LYS A 685 -9.90 -27.27 -22.23
CA LYS A 685 -9.02 -28.44 -22.14
C LYS A 685 -7.82 -28.18 -23.04
N GLY A 686 -6.64 -28.61 -22.65
CA GLY A 686 -5.46 -28.40 -23.47
C GLY A 686 -4.34 -29.37 -23.16
N VAL A 687 -3.27 -29.23 -23.93
CA VAL A 687 -2.04 -30.00 -23.77
C VAL A 687 -0.87 -29.02 -23.72
N TRP A 688 -0.03 -29.16 -22.70
CA TRP A 688 1.25 -28.46 -22.62
C TRP A 688 2.36 -29.40 -23.10
N VAL A 689 3.13 -28.94 -24.09
CA VAL A 689 4.28 -29.64 -24.67
C VAL A 689 5.52 -28.77 -24.44
N PRO A 690 6.32 -29.05 -23.40
CA PRO A 690 7.50 -28.25 -23.08
C PRO A 690 8.52 -28.25 -24.24
N GLU A 691 9.08 -27.08 -24.55
CA GLU A 691 10.05 -26.92 -25.63
C GLU A 691 11.35 -27.70 -25.33
N GLY A 692 11.72 -28.63 -26.22
CA GLY A 692 12.91 -29.47 -26.06
C GLY A 692 12.67 -30.80 -25.32
N GLU A 693 11.44 -31.08 -24.89
CA GLU A 693 11.07 -32.36 -24.27
C GLU A 693 10.01 -33.11 -25.09
N ASN A 694 10.10 -34.45 -25.17
CA ASN A 694 9.16 -35.26 -25.95
C ASN A 694 7.98 -35.78 -25.09
N VAL A 695 7.38 -34.88 -24.31
CA VAL A 695 6.31 -35.18 -23.36
C VAL A 695 5.13 -34.24 -23.53
N ARG A 696 3.92 -34.78 -23.36
CA ARG A 696 2.66 -34.04 -23.40
C ARG A 696 1.92 -34.15 -22.08
N ILE A 697 1.60 -32.99 -21.49
CA ILE A 697 0.99 -32.86 -20.17
C ILE A 697 -0.45 -32.37 -20.34
N PRO A 698 -1.46 -33.13 -19.92
CA PRO A 698 -2.86 -32.72 -19.96
C PRO A 698 -3.12 -31.56 -18.97
N VAL A 699 -3.63 -30.44 -19.47
CA VAL A 699 -3.81 -29.21 -18.69
C VAL A 699 -5.19 -28.60 -18.89
N ALA A 700 -5.63 -27.82 -17.91
CA ALA A 700 -6.72 -26.86 -18.06
C ALA A 700 -6.12 -25.47 -18.31
N ILE A 701 -6.51 -24.84 -19.41
CA ILE A 701 -6.03 -23.52 -19.84
C ILE A 701 -7.16 -22.52 -19.62
N LYS A 702 -7.02 -21.68 -18.60
CA LYS A 702 -7.98 -20.61 -18.29
C LYS A 702 -7.52 -19.33 -18.96
N VAL A 703 -8.23 -18.90 -20.00
CA VAL A 703 -8.00 -17.65 -20.72
C VAL A 703 -8.80 -16.54 -20.03
N LEU A 704 -8.10 -15.53 -19.54
CA LEU A 704 -8.71 -14.35 -18.91
C LEU A 704 -9.23 -13.39 -20.00
N ARG A 705 -10.34 -12.68 -19.74
CA ARG A 705 -10.95 -11.75 -20.71
C ARG A 705 -10.09 -10.49 -20.90
N GLU A 706 -9.96 -10.02 -22.15
CA GLU A 706 -9.20 -8.80 -22.51
C GLU A 706 -9.89 -7.52 -22.03
N GLY A 707 -9.16 -6.66 -21.30
CA GLY A 707 -9.70 -5.38 -20.86
C GLY A 707 -8.82 -4.47 -19.99
N THR A 708 -7.51 -4.69 -19.85
CA THR A 708 -6.72 -3.95 -18.85
C THR A 708 -5.42 -3.32 -19.37
N ALA A 709 -5.27 -2.03 -19.01
CA ALA A 709 -4.08 -1.20 -19.22
C ALA A 709 -2.82 -1.77 -18.52
N PRO A 710 -1.60 -1.41 -18.98
CA PRO A 710 -0.31 -2.04 -18.62
C PRO A 710 0.13 -2.04 -17.14
N ASN A 711 -0.65 -1.48 -16.21
CA ASN A 711 -0.38 -1.56 -14.75
C ASN A 711 -0.88 -2.86 -14.08
N THR A 712 -1.65 -3.71 -14.79
CA THR A 712 -2.25 -4.94 -14.22
C THR A 712 -1.33 -6.16 -14.23
N ASN A 713 -0.26 -6.16 -15.03
CA ASN A 713 0.61 -7.34 -15.17
C ASN A 713 1.40 -7.66 -13.88
N LYS A 714 1.76 -6.64 -13.09
CA LYS A 714 2.50 -6.84 -11.84
C LYS A 714 1.63 -7.49 -10.76
N GLU A 715 0.41 -6.99 -10.58
CA GLU A 715 -0.54 -7.55 -9.61
C GLU A 715 -0.99 -8.96 -10.02
N PHE A 716 -1.21 -9.19 -11.32
CA PHE A 716 -1.49 -10.52 -11.86
C PHE A 716 -0.35 -11.52 -11.61
N LEU A 717 0.90 -11.11 -11.86
CA LEU A 717 2.07 -11.97 -11.64
C LEU A 717 2.32 -12.22 -10.16
N GLU A 718 2.05 -11.25 -9.28
CA GLU A 718 2.10 -11.44 -7.82
C GLU A 718 1.06 -12.48 -7.36
N GLU A 719 -0.19 -12.39 -7.83
CA GLU A 719 -1.25 -13.37 -7.53
C GLU A 719 -0.96 -14.75 -8.13
N ALA A 720 -0.52 -14.82 -9.38
CA ALA A 720 -0.14 -16.07 -10.03
C ALA A 720 1.07 -16.73 -9.36
N TYR A 721 2.04 -15.94 -8.90
CA TYR A 721 3.18 -16.45 -8.15
C TYR A 721 2.73 -17.15 -6.86
N ILE A 722 1.80 -16.54 -6.12
CA ILE A 722 1.26 -17.12 -4.89
C ILE A 722 0.54 -18.43 -5.21
N MET A 723 -0.28 -18.46 -6.28
CA MET A 723 -0.96 -19.66 -6.76
C MET A 723 0.00 -20.77 -7.22
N ALA A 724 1.21 -20.45 -7.67
CA ALA A 724 2.23 -21.43 -8.02
C ALA A 724 3.00 -21.96 -6.80
N SER A 725 3.06 -21.17 -5.72
CA SER A 725 3.78 -21.52 -4.49
C SER A 725 2.99 -22.46 -3.55
N VAL A 726 1.70 -22.68 -3.81
CA VAL A 726 0.88 -23.58 -2.99
C VAL A 726 1.29 -25.03 -3.20
N ASP A 727 1.41 -25.77 -2.10
CA ASP A 727 1.73 -27.19 -2.12
C ASP A 727 0.91 -27.91 -1.04
N HIS A 728 -0.28 -28.38 -1.42
CA HIS A 728 -1.19 -29.07 -0.52
C HIS A 728 -2.11 -30.01 -1.33
N PRO A 729 -2.40 -31.24 -0.87
CA PRO A 729 -3.19 -32.22 -1.61
C PRO A 729 -4.62 -31.76 -1.94
N ASN A 730 -5.19 -30.85 -1.15
CA ASN A 730 -6.54 -30.31 -1.34
C ASN A 730 -6.59 -28.89 -1.91
N VAL A 731 -5.49 -28.36 -2.45
CA VAL A 731 -5.45 -27.06 -3.13
C VAL A 731 -4.85 -27.25 -4.52
N LEU A 732 -5.48 -26.69 -5.54
CA LEU A 732 -5.01 -26.82 -6.92
C LEU A 732 -3.81 -25.90 -7.14
N LYS A 733 -2.69 -26.50 -7.55
CA LYS A 733 -1.45 -25.79 -7.85
C LYS A 733 -1.48 -25.24 -9.28
N LEU A 734 -1.01 -24.00 -9.45
CA LEU A 734 -0.74 -23.43 -10.76
C LEU A 734 0.56 -24.03 -11.33
N LEU A 735 0.48 -24.58 -12.54
CA LEU A 735 1.64 -25.19 -13.21
C LEU A 735 2.47 -24.14 -13.95
N ALA A 736 1.80 -23.27 -14.69
CA ALA A 736 2.43 -22.24 -15.50
C ALA A 736 1.49 -21.06 -15.81
N VAL A 737 2.08 -19.97 -16.29
CA VAL A 737 1.38 -18.81 -16.86
C VAL A 737 1.83 -18.54 -18.28
N CYS A 738 0.92 -18.12 -19.14
CA CYS A 738 1.23 -17.61 -20.47
C CYS A 738 0.92 -16.11 -20.53
N LEU A 739 1.92 -15.31 -20.91
CA LEU A 739 1.87 -13.84 -20.90
C LEU A 739 1.87 -13.26 -22.33
N THR A 740 1.02 -13.79 -23.23
CA THR A 740 0.87 -13.26 -24.60
C THR A 740 -0.22 -12.19 -24.67
N SER A 741 -0.83 -11.97 -25.84
CA SER A 741 -1.96 -11.03 -25.99
C SER A 741 -3.16 -11.40 -25.11
N GLN A 742 -3.25 -12.66 -24.69
CA GLN A 742 -4.24 -13.16 -23.74
C GLN A 742 -3.54 -13.79 -22.54
N LEU A 743 -3.83 -13.31 -21.33
CA LEU A 743 -3.30 -13.90 -20.10
C LEU A 743 -3.95 -15.28 -19.89
N MET A 744 -3.12 -16.32 -19.74
CA MET A 744 -3.59 -17.68 -19.50
C MET A 744 -2.98 -18.26 -18.23
N LEU A 745 -3.83 -18.89 -17.42
CA LEU A 745 -3.42 -19.71 -16.27
C LEU A 745 -3.50 -21.19 -16.65
N VAL A 746 -2.43 -21.93 -16.39
CA VAL A 746 -2.31 -23.35 -16.73
C VAL A 746 -2.28 -24.16 -15.45
N THR A 747 -3.29 -25.00 -15.24
CA THR A 747 -3.38 -25.93 -14.10
C THR A 747 -3.49 -27.37 -14.59
N GLN A 748 -3.28 -28.34 -13.69
CA GLN A 748 -3.57 -29.74 -14.00
C GLN A 748 -5.04 -29.91 -14.37
N LEU A 749 -5.33 -30.72 -15.39
CA LEU A 749 -6.69 -31.06 -15.77
C LEU A 749 -7.32 -32.01 -14.73
N MET A 750 -8.43 -31.61 -14.13
CA MET A 750 -9.19 -32.45 -13.18
C MET A 750 -10.25 -33.26 -13.94
N PRO A 751 -10.13 -34.59 -14.03
CA PRO A 751 -10.90 -35.39 -14.99
C PRO A 751 -12.38 -35.55 -14.63
N LEU A 752 -12.75 -35.38 -13.36
CA LEU A 752 -14.13 -35.50 -12.88
C LEU A 752 -14.87 -34.15 -12.78
N GLY A 753 -14.22 -33.05 -13.20
CA GLY A 753 -14.82 -31.72 -13.21
C GLY A 753 -15.03 -31.13 -11.81
N CYS A 754 -15.99 -30.22 -11.67
CA CYS A 754 -16.31 -29.58 -10.40
C CYS A 754 -17.24 -30.45 -9.52
N LEU A 755 -17.10 -30.33 -8.20
CA LEU A 755 -17.86 -31.10 -7.22
C LEU A 755 -19.35 -30.80 -7.32
N LEU A 756 -19.75 -29.56 -7.66
CA LEU A 756 -21.15 -29.18 -7.85
C LEU A 756 -21.87 -30.04 -8.90
N ASP A 757 -21.26 -30.19 -10.08
CA ASP A 757 -21.86 -30.99 -11.16
C ASP A 757 -21.78 -32.49 -10.83
N TYR A 758 -20.68 -32.92 -10.19
CA TYR A 758 -20.52 -34.31 -9.78
C TYR A 758 -21.62 -34.76 -8.81
N VAL A 759 -21.93 -33.96 -7.78
CA VAL A 759 -22.95 -34.33 -6.78
C VAL A 759 -24.37 -34.27 -7.34
N ARG A 760 -24.64 -33.37 -8.29
CA ARG A 760 -25.94 -33.30 -8.99
C ARG A 760 -26.15 -34.54 -9.85
N ASN A 761 -25.13 -34.96 -10.58
CA ASN A 761 -25.22 -36.08 -11.52
C ASN A 761 -25.15 -37.46 -10.85
N ASN A 762 -24.62 -37.54 -9.63
CA ASN A 762 -24.41 -38.82 -8.92
C ASN A 762 -25.12 -38.88 -7.56
N LYS A 763 -26.15 -38.07 -7.34
CA LYS A 763 -26.90 -37.98 -6.07
C LYS A 763 -27.25 -39.35 -5.48
N ASP A 764 -27.73 -40.28 -6.31
CA ASP A 764 -28.18 -41.61 -5.87
C ASP A 764 -27.05 -42.61 -5.61
N LYS A 765 -25.79 -42.21 -5.83
CA LYS A 765 -24.59 -43.06 -5.68
C LYS A 765 -23.64 -42.56 -4.58
N ILE A 766 -23.98 -41.45 -3.92
CA ILE A 766 -23.13 -40.79 -2.94
C ILE A 766 -23.66 -41.08 -1.54
N GLY A 767 -22.90 -41.84 -0.75
CA GLY A 767 -23.20 -42.09 0.66
C GLY A 767 -22.74 -40.97 1.60
N SER A 768 -23.02 -41.14 2.89
CA SER A 768 -22.66 -40.20 3.96
C SER A 768 -21.15 -39.99 4.10
N LYS A 769 -20.37 -41.07 3.94
CA LYS A 769 -18.91 -41.06 4.13
C LYS A 769 -18.18 -40.16 3.12
N PRO A 770 -18.42 -40.26 1.80
CA PRO A 770 -17.90 -39.31 0.82
C PRO A 770 -18.18 -37.85 1.15
N LEU A 771 -19.43 -37.51 1.53
CA LEU A 771 -19.83 -36.13 1.83
C LEU A 771 -19.01 -35.53 2.97
N LEU A 772 -18.87 -36.25 4.10
CA LEU A 772 -18.07 -35.78 5.24
C LEU A 772 -16.56 -35.77 4.94
N ASN A 773 -16.08 -36.70 4.12
CA ASN A 773 -14.69 -36.69 3.67
C ASN A 773 -14.39 -35.47 2.78
N TRP A 774 -15.30 -35.07 1.89
CA TRP A 774 -15.14 -33.87 1.08
C TRP A 774 -15.21 -32.61 1.95
N CYS A 775 -16.12 -32.52 2.93
CA CYS A 775 -16.11 -31.43 3.92
C CYS A 775 -14.76 -31.32 4.65
N THR A 776 -14.22 -32.46 5.09
CA THR A 776 -12.92 -32.54 5.76
C THR A 776 -11.80 -32.03 4.87
N GLN A 777 -11.78 -32.45 3.61
CA GLN A 777 -10.74 -32.07 2.65
C GLN A 777 -10.81 -30.59 2.26
N ILE A 778 -12.00 -30.04 2.05
CA ILE A 778 -12.19 -28.61 1.80
C ILE A 778 -11.72 -27.82 3.02
N ALA A 779 -12.09 -28.22 4.24
CA ALA A 779 -11.64 -27.55 5.46
C ALA A 779 -10.11 -27.61 5.63
N ARG A 780 -9.46 -28.75 5.32
CA ARG A 780 -7.99 -28.88 5.33
C ARG A 780 -7.31 -27.97 4.31
N GLY A 781 -7.85 -27.91 3.08
CA GLY A 781 -7.34 -27.01 2.05
C GLY A 781 -7.45 -25.54 2.48
N MET A 782 -8.58 -25.13 3.05
CA MET A 782 -8.76 -23.77 3.57
C MET A 782 -7.91 -23.46 4.81
N ALA A 783 -7.67 -24.44 5.70
CA ALA A 783 -6.75 -24.30 6.82
C ALA A 783 -5.32 -24.03 6.35
N TYR A 784 -4.89 -24.72 5.28
CA TYR A 784 -3.61 -24.45 4.63
C TYR A 784 -3.55 -23.04 4.02
N LEU A 785 -4.62 -22.59 3.35
CA LEU A 785 -4.68 -21.21 2.83
C LEU A 785 -4.62 -20.17 3.96
N GLU A 786 -5.33 -20.41 5.07
CA GLU A 786 -5.29 -19.58 6.28
C GLU A 786 -3.87 -19.49 6.87
N GLU A 787 -3.15 -20.60 6.99
CA GLU A 787 -1.74 -20.64 7.43
C GLU A 787 -0.82 -19.84 6.51
N LYS A 788 -1.06 -19.90 5.20
CA LYS A 788 -0.35 -19.11 4.19
C LYS A 788 -0.86 -17.67 4.06
N ARG A 789 -1.76 -17.23 4.96
CA ARG A 789 -2.36 -15.88 4.97
C ARG A 789 -3.07 -15.52 3.67
N MET A 790 -3.67 -16.50 2.99
CA MET A 790 -4.45 -16.32 1.77
C MET A 790 -5.95 -16.36 2.07
N VAL A 791 -6.69 -15.41 1.49
CA VAL A 791 -8.15 -15.33 1.58
C VAL A 791 -8.73 -15.68 0.21
N HIS A 792 -9.60 -16.68 0.15
CA HIS A 792 -10.14 -17.24 -1.09
C HIS A 792 -11.21 -16.35 -1.73
N ARG A 793 -12.12 -15.75 -0.93
CA ARG A 793 -13.17 -14.79 -1.37
C ARG A 793 -14.29 -15.33 -2.26
N ASP A 794 -14.14 -16.51 -2.84
CA ASP A 794 -15.16 -17.16 -3.67
C ASP A 794 -15.21 -18.69 -3.44
N LEU A 795 -15.19 -19.11 -2.17
CA LEU A 795 -15.34 -20.53 -1.84
C LEU A 795 -16.78 -20.98 -2.08
N ALA A 796 -16.96 -21.92 -3.00
CA ALA A 796 -18.23 -22.54 -3.37
C ALA A 796 -17.98 -23.88 -4.06
N LEU A 797 -18.99 -24.76 -4.15
CA LEU A 797 -18.79 -26.09 -4.76
C LEU A 797 -18.34 -26.08 -6.23
N ARG A 798 -18.68 -25.02 -6.98
CA ARG A 798 -18.21 -24.83 -8.36
C ARG A 798 -16.70 -24.62 -8.46
N ASN A 799 -16.07 -24.13 -7.39
CA ASN A 799 -14.64 -23.86 -7.28
C ASN A 799 -13.90 -24.96 -6.49
N VAL A 800 -14.53 -26.12 -6.32
CA VAL A 800 -13.91 -27.35 -5.78
C VAL A 800 -13.92 -28.38 -6.90
N LEU A 801 -12.74 -28.86 -7.31
CA LEU A 801 -12.57 -29.82 -8.40
C LEU A 801 -12.27 -31.22 -7.86
N LEU A 802 -12.61 -32.27 -8.63
CA LEU A 802 -12.31 -33.66 -8.28
C LEU A 802 -11.19 -34.21 -9.15
N GLN A 803 -10.11 -34.62 -8.49
CA GLN A 803 -9.05 -35.43 -9.11
C GLN A 803 -9.50 -36.89 -9.18
N THR A 804 -9.95 -37.43 -8.04
CA THR A 804 -10.55 -38.76 -7.92
C THR A 804 -11.81 -38.66 -7.04
N PRO A 805 -12.69 -39.67 -6.99
CA PRO A 805 -13.85 -39.63 -6.10
C PRO A 805 -13.49 -39.43 -4.61
N GLY A 806 -12.25 -39.75 -4.23
CA GLY A 806 -11.72 -39.57 -2.89
C GLY A 806 -10.87 -38.32 -2.66
N CYS A 807 -10.57 -37.52 -3.70
CA CYS A 807 -9.65 -36.38 -3.62
C CYS A 807 -10.24 -35.12 -4.28
N VAL A 808 -10.49 -34.09 -3.47
CA VAL A 808 -10.94 -32.77 -3.93
C VAL A 808 -9.84 -31.73 -3.83
N LYS A 809 -9.81 -30.79 -4.78
CA LYS A 809 -8.86 -29.65 -4.82
C LYS A 809 -9.59 -28.33 -4.97
N ILE A 810 -9.25 -27.36 -4.13
CA ILE A 810 -9.80 -26.00 -4.17
C ILE A 810 -9.11 -25.19 -5.27
N THR A 811 -9.86 -24.45 -6.09
CA THR A 811 -9.33 -23.59 -7.17
C THR A 811 -9.86 -22.16 -7.06
N ASP A 812 -9.35 -21.24 -7.89
CA ASP A 812 -9.85 -19.86 -8.04
C ASP A 812 -9.70 -18.96 -6.79
N PHE A 813 -8.80 -19.32 -5.85
CA PHE A 813 -8.51 -18.58 -4.62
C PHE A 813 -7.71 -17.28 -4.79
N GLY A 814 -7.19 -17.00 -5.99
CA GLY A 814 -6.36 -15.83 -6.30
C GLY A 814 -6.92 -14.91 -7.39
N LEU A 815 -8.13 -15.16 -7.91
CA LEU A 815 -8.64 -14.49 -9.13
C LEU A 815 -9.71 -13.43 -8.88
N ALA A 816 -10.24 -13.32 -7.65
CA ALA A 816 -11.35 -12.45 -7.30
C ALA A 816 -11.05 -10.94 -7.47
N LYS A 817 -9.79 -10.54 -7.59
CA LYS A 817 -9.35 -9.14 -7.74
C LYS A 817 -9.30 -8.66 -9.21
N LEU A 818 -9.23 -9.57 -10.18
CA LEU A 818 -8.84 -9.31 -11.58
C LEU A 818 -9.98 -8.97 -12.55
N LEU A 819 -11.19 -8.69 -12.07
CA LEU A 819 -12.34 -8.42 -12.94
C LEU A 819 -12.92 -7.02 -12.70
N ASP A 820 -12.50 -6.06 -13.53
CA ASP A 820 -13.27 -4.86 -13.82
C ASP A 820 -13.63 -4.79 -15.31
N ASN A 821 -14.92 -4.54 -15.58
CA ASN A 821 -15.61 -4.25 -16.86
C ASN A 821 -15.78 -5.45 -17.82
N ASN A 822 -16.94 -5.80 -18.41
CA ASN A 822 -18.22 -5.11 -18.63
C ASN A 822 -19.40 -6.10 -18.75
N GLU A 823 -20.60 -5.55 -18.52
CA GLU A 823 -21.96 -5.97 -18.92
C GLU A 823 -22.76 -7.10 -18.21
N PHE A 824 -24.03 -6.69 -17.99
CA PHE A 824 -25.27 -7.24 -17.42
C PHE A 824 -25.26 -7.84 -15.99
N GLU A 825 -25.97 -7.11 -15.11
CA GLU A 825 -26.37 -7.34 -13.70
C GLU A 825 -25.53 -6.76 -12.54
N TYR A 826 -26.28 -6.12 -11.62
CA TYR A 826 -25.99 -5.23 -10.47
C TYR A 826 -24.54 -4.75 -10.23
N LYS A 827 -24.29 -3.47 -10.53
CA LYS A 827 -23.04 -2.73 -10.21
C LYS A 827 -23.20 -1.93 -8.90
N ALA A 828 -22.43 -2.30 -7.88
CA ALA A 828 -21.92 -1.39 -6.85
C ALA A 828 -20.39 -1.35 -7.00
N ALA A 829 -19.74 -0.20 -6.76
CA ALA A 829 -18.31 0.01 -7.00
C ALA A 829 -17.42 -1.17 -6.54
N GLY A 830 -16.72 -1.83 -7.48
CA GLY A 830 -15.78 -2.93 -7.21
C GLY A 830 -16.22 -4.35 -7.63
N GLY A 831 -16.53 -4.58 -8.91
CA GLY A 831 -16.64 -5.93 -9.51
C GLY A 831 -17.86 -6.80 -9.13
N LYS A 832 -17.99 -7.98 -9.79
CA LYS A 832 -19.04 -9.00 -9.56
C LYS A 832 -18.76 -9.78 -8.27
N MET A 833 -19.72 -9.82 -7.35
CA MET A 833 -19.60 -10.57 -6.08
C MET A 833 -20.57 -11.77 -6.00
N PRO A 834 -20.13 -12.92 -5.44
CA PRO A 834 -20.99 -14.08 -5.18
C PRO A 834 -21.85 -13.88 -3.91
N ILE A 835 -22.73 -12.86 -3.90
CA ILE A 835 -23.45 -12.37 -2.70
C ILE A 835 -24.06 -13.47 -1.83
N LYS A 836 -24.65 -14.51 -2.43
CA LYS A 836 -25.30 -15.61 -1.71
C LYS A 836 -24.37 -16.51 -0.89
N TRP A 837 -23.06 -16.40 -1.10
CA TRP A 837 -22.01 -17.13 -0.36
C TRP A 837 -21.25 -16.25 0.64
N LEU A 838 -21.46 -14.93 0.58
CA LEU A 838 -20.64 -13.98 1.33
C LEU A 838 -21.21 -13.69 2.72
N ALA A 839 -20.29 -13.41 3.64
CA ALA A 839 -20.63 -12.90 4.97
C ALA A 839 -21.16 -11.46 4.87
N LEU A 840 -21.96 -11.04 5.86
CA LEU A 840 -22.60 -9.72 5.85
C LEU A 840 -21.57 -8.58 5.77
N GLU A 841 -20.44 -8.70 6.49
CA GLU A 841 -19.35 -7.72 6.46
C GLU A 841 -18.66 -7.62 5.08
N CYS A 842 -18.64 -8.71 4.30
CA CYS A 842 -18.13 -8.68 2.93
C CYS A 842 -19.08 -7.91 2.01
N ILE A 843 -20.40 -8.12 2.19
CA ILE A 843 -21.42 -7.51 1.34
C ILE A 843 -21.54 -6.01 1.63
N GLN A 844 -21.53 -5.60 2.90
CA GLN A 844 -21.75 -4.21 3.32
C GLN A 844 -20.48 -3.37 3.28
N HIS A 845 -19.36 -3.92 3.75
CA HIS A 845 -18.14 -3.16 4.01
C HIS A 845 -16.95 -3.58 3.14
N ARG A 846 -17.12 -4.58 2.26
CA ARG A 846 -16.06 -5.14 1.41
C ARG A 846 -14.84 -5.64 2.20
N ILE A 847 -15.07 -6.09 3.44
CA ILE A 847 -14.05 -6.65 4.32
C ILE A 847 -13.97 -8.15 4.05
N PHE A 848 -12.82 -8.65 3.58
CA PHE A 848 -12.57 -10.07 3.34
C PHE A 848 -11.46 -10.58 4.27
N THR A 849 -11.74 -11.66 4.99
CA THR A 849 -10.85 -12.28 5.99
C THR A 849 -10.95 -13.80 5.93
N HIS A 850 -10.06 -14.50 6.61
CA HIS A 850 -10.20 -15.95 6.83
C HIS A 850 -11.56 -16.29 7.50
N LYS A 851 -12.07 -15.43 8.39
CA LYS A 851 -13.39 -15.61 9.03
C LYS A 851 -14.56 -15.40 8.06
N SER A 852 -14.43 -14.56 7.04
CA SER A 852 -15.44 -14.49 5.99
C SER A 852 -15.42 -15.72 5.08
N ASP A 853 -14.25 -16.32 4.86
CA ASP A 853 -14.18 -17.59 4.15
C ASP A 853 -14.79 -18.74 4.96
N VAL A 854 -14.73 -18.69 6.30
CA VAL A 854 -15.44 -19.64 7.18
C VAL A 854 -16.97 -19.56 6.95
N TRP A 855 -17.51 -18.36 6.75
CA TRP A 855 -18.92 -18.21 6.39
C TRP A 855 -19.23 -18.88 5.04
N ALA A 856 -18.42 -18.60 4.02
CA ALA A 856 -18.55 -19.19 2.69
C ALA A 856 -18.41 -20.72 2.72
N PHE A 857 -17.55 -21.25 3.59
CA PHE A 857 -17.43 -22.68 3.84
C PHE A 857 -18.73 -23.26 4.40
N GLY A 858 -19.37 -22.59 5.37
CA GLY A 858 -20.69 -23.01 5.87
C GLY A 858 -21.73 -23.12 4.76
N VAL A 859 -21.77 -22.13 3.85
CA VAL A 859 -22.66 -22.16 2.66
C VAL A 859 -22.27 -23.30 1.71
N THR A 860 -20.97 -23.53 1.50
CA THR A 860 -20.46 -24.61 0.63
C THR A 860 -20.82 -26.00 1.17
N VAL A 861 -20.73 -26.21 2.48
CA VAL A 861 -21.17 -27.46 3.12
C VAL A 861 -22.69 -27.62 2.98
N TRP A 862 -23.46 -26.54 3.12
CA TRP A 862 -24.90 -26.58 2.89
C TRP A 862 -25.23 -26.98 1.44
N GLU A 863 -24.55 -26.40 0.45
CA GLU A 863 -24.71 -26.80 -0.96
C GLU A 863 -24.36 -28.29 -1.15
N LEU A 864 -23.33 -28.79 -0.46
CA LEU A 864 -22.89 -30.18 -0.58
C LEU A 864 -23.94 -31.15 -0.05
N LEU A 865 -24.46 -30.87 1.14
CA LEU A 865 -25.45 -31.74 1.78
C LEU A 865 -26.85 -31.62 1.17
N THR A 866 -27.09 -30.61 0.34
CA THR A 866 -28.33 -30.48 -0.46
C THR A 866 -28.16 -30.99 -1.89
N TYR A 867 -27.02 -31.61 -2.22
CA TYR A 867 -26.70 -32.11 -3.57
C TYR A 867 -26.72 -31.00 -4.64
N GLY A 868 -26.19 -29.83 -4.28
CA GLY A 868 -26.01 -28.70 -5.17
C GLY A 868 -27.27 -27.85 -5.37
N MET A 869 -28.15 -27.76 -4.37
CA MET A 869 -29.21 -26.74 -4.38
C MET A 869 -28.59 -25.34 -4.35
N ARG A 870 -29.31 -24.36 -4.91
CA ARG A 870 -28.84 -22.97 -4.92
C ARG A 870 -29.12 -22.33 -3.55
N PRO A 871 -28.12 -21.72 -2.88
CA PRO A 871 -28.36 -20.97 -1.65
C PRO A 871 -29.38 -19.86 -1.90
N TYR A 872 -30.36 -19.72 -0.99
CA TYR A 872 -31.41 -18.70 -1.10
C TYR A 872 -32.07 -18.68 -2.50
N GLU A 873 -32.42 -19.83 -3.06
CA GLU A 873 -32.86 -19.98 -4.46
C GLU A 873 -33.95 -18.98 -4.87
N ASN A 874 -34.95 -18.78 -4.00
CA ASN A 874 -36.10 -17.90 -4.23
C ASN A 874 -35.88 -16.44 -3.80
N VAL A 875 -34.67 -16.07 -3.40
CA VAL A 875 -34.32 -14.72 -2.96
C VAL A 875 -33.38 -14.08 -3.98
N SER A 876 -33.68 -12.84 -4.36
CA SER A 876 -32.76 -12.02 -5.15
C SER A 876 -31.48 -11.75 -4.37
N ALA A 877 -30.34 -11.71 -5.06
CA ALA A 877 -29.05 -11.42 -4.41
C ALA A 877 -29.06 -10.08 -3.63
N ARG A 878 -29.86 -9.11 -4.07
CA ARG A 878 -29.98 -7.79 -3.41
C ARG A 878 -30.66 -7.85 -2.05
N ASP A 879 -31.54 -8.82 -1.83
CA ASP A 879 -32.37 -8.91 -0.62
C ASP A 879 -31.73 -9.83 0.44
N VAL A 880 -30.63 -10.52 0.09
CA VAL A 880 -29.89 -11.39 1.00
C VAL A 880 -29.36 -10.64 2.23
N PRO A 881 -28.75 -9.43 2.13
CA PRO A 881 -28.28 -8.70 3.31
C PRO A 881 -29.37 -8.47 4.35
N ASP A 882 -30.55 -8.02 3.92
CA ASP A 882 -31.69 -7.74 4.80
C ASP A 882 -32.19 -9.00 5.52
N LEU A 883 -32.14 -10.16 4.86
CA LEU A 883 -32.47 -11.44 5.50
C LEU A 883 -31.41 -11.82 6.55
N LEU A 884 -30.13 -11.67 6.22
CA LEU A 884 -29.04 -12.01 7.13
C LEU A 884 -29.04 -11.14 8.39
N GLU A 885 -29.36 -9.84 8.25
CA GLU A 885 -29.52 -8.89 9.37
C GLU A 885 -30.67 -9.27 10.30
N LYS A 886 -31.79 -9.78 9.74
CA LYS A 886 -32.93 -10.30 10.51
C LYS A 886 -32.63 -11.61 11.24
N GLY A 887 -31.45 -12.20 11.00
CA GLY A 887 -31.03 -13.46 11.61
C GLY A 887 -31.44 -14.69 10.81
N GLU A 888 -32.05 -14.53 9.64
CA GLU A 888 -32.42 -15.65 8.77
C GLU A 888 -31.16 -16.34 8.23
N ARG A 889 -31.19 -17.68 8.18
CA ARG A 889 -30.10 -18.53 7.71
C ARG A 889 -30.64 -19.61 6.78
N LEU A 890 -29.75 -20.31 6.06
CA LEU A 890 -30.16 -21.43 5.21
C LEU A 890 -30.73 -22.56 6.08
N ASN A 891 -31.84 -23.16 5.64
CA ASN A 891 -32.53 -24.22 6.36
C ASN A 891 -31.66 -25.48 6.49
N GLN A 892 -31.88 -26.28 7.53
CA GLN A 892 -31.19 -27.55 7.73
C GLN A 892 -31.40 -28.51 6.53
N PRO A 893 -30.33 -29.03 5.91
CA PRO A 893 -30.41 -30.09 4.91
C PRO A 893 -31.10 -31.36 5.45
N SER A 894 -31.97 -31.98 4.66
CA SER A 894 -32.79 -33.13 5.09
C SER A 894 -31.97 -34.37 5.48
N ILE A 895 -30.75 -34.50 4.94
CA ILE A 895 -29.88 -35.64 5.20
C ILE A 895 -28.96 -35.43 6.41
N CYS A 896 -28.92 -34.25 7.05
CA CYS A 896 -27.98 -33.99 8.12
C CYS A 896 -28.66 -33.86 9.49
N THR A 897 -27.98 -34.33 10.52
CA THR A 897 -28.42 -34.16 11.91
C THR A 897 -28.21 -32.74 12.40
N ILE A 898 -28.84 -32.43 13.54
CA ILE A 898 -28.69 -31.13 14.22
C ILE A 898 -27.22 -30.82 14.53
N ASP A 899 -26.40 -31.84 14.85
CA ASP A 899 -24.98 -31.66 15.18
C ASP A 899 -24.20 -31.05 14.02
N VAL A 900 -24.44 -31.54 12.80
CA VAL A 900 -23.79 -31.00 11.57
C VAL A 900 -24.33 -29.61 11.24
N TYR A 901 -25.64 -29.41 11.40
CA TYR A 901 -26.26 -28.11 11.17
C TYR A 901 -25.77 -27.03 12.15
N MET A 902 -25.54 -27.38 13.41
CA MET A 902 -24.97 -26.48 14.41
C MET A 902 -23.56 -26.02 14.02
N ILE A 903 -22.76 -26.84 13.34
CA ILE A 903 -21.48 -26.40 12.77
C ILE A 903 -21.69 -25.33 11.70
N MET A 904 -22.66 -25.51 10.79
CA MET A 904 -22.97 -24.50 9.78
C MET A 904 -23.44 -23.19 10.41
N ILE A 905 -24.29 -23.26 11.44
CA ILE A 905 -24.76 -22.08 12.18
C ILE A 905 -23.60 -21.36 12.87
N LYS A 906 -22.65 -22.09 13.47
CA LYS A 906 -21.41 -21.49 14.02
C LYS A 906 -20.59 -20.78 12.95
N CYS A 907 -20.56 -21.29 11.71
CA CYS A 907 -19.91 -20.61 10.59
C CYS A 907 -20.64 -19.31 10.19
N TRP A 908 -21.96 -19.22 10.41
CA TRP A 908 -22.80 -18.07 10.06
C TRP A 908 -23.10 -17.10 11.21
N MET A 909 -22.25 -17.09 12.24
CA MET A 909 -22.30 -16.10 13.31
C MET A 909 -22.01 -14.71 12.74
N LEU A 910 -22.80 -13.69 13.14
CA LEU A 910 -22.58 -12.31 12.69
C LEU A 910 -21.21 -11.79 13.15
N ASP A 911 -20.86 -12.05 14.41
CA ASP A 911 -19.53 -11.77 14.92
C ASP A 911 -18.51 -12.74 14.32
N ALA A 912 -17.53 -12.19 13.59
CA ALA A 912 -16.50 -12.96 12.91
C ALA A 912 -15.57 -13.70 13.88
N GLY A 913 -15.31 -13.13 15.07
CA GLY A 913 -14.47 -13.74 16.10
C GLY A 913 -15.09 -15.01 16.70
N SER A 914 -16.42 -15.06 16.76
CA SER A 914 -17.19 -16.22 17.24
C SER A 914 -17.24 -17.40 16.27
N ARG A 915 -16.80 -17.22 15.01
CA ARG A 915 -16.77 -18.31 14.02
C ARG A 915 -15.56 -19.22 14.28
N PRO A 916 -15.68 -20.54 14.06
CA PRO A 916 -14.57 -21.48 14.26
C PRO A 916 -13.39 -21.20 13.32
N SER A 917 -12.21 -21.75 13.62
CA SER A 917 -11.08 -21.77 12.67
C SER A 917 -11.22 -22.92 11.66
N PHE A 918 -10.53 -22.83 10.52
CA PHE A 918 -10.55 -23.95 9.56
C PHE A 918 -9.88 -25.22 10.11
N LYS A 919 -8.90 -25.06 11.00
CA LYS A 919 -8.29 -26.19 11.71
C LYS A 919 -9.31 -26.94 12.59
N GLU A 920 -10.11 -26.21 13.36
CA GLU A 920 -11.20 -26.79 14.15
C GLU A 920 -12.23 -27.48 13.27
N LEU A 921 -12.67 -26.83 12.18
CA LEU A 921 -13.63 -27.40 11.24
C LEU A 921 -13.09 -28.69 10.61
N ALA A 922 -11.82 -28.72 10.20
CA ALA A 922 -11.18 -29.90 9.64
C ALA A 922 -11.14 -31.07 10.64
N GLU A 923 -10.87 -30.79 11.91
CA GLU A 923 -10.87 -31.79 12.97
C GLU A 923 -12.27 -32.32 13.26
N GLU A 924 -13.28 -31.44 13.33
CA GLU A 924 -14.67 -31.83 13.58
C GLU A 924 -15.24 -32.69 12.46
N PHE A 925 -15.11 -32.28 11.19
CA PHE A 925 -15.57 -33.10 10.07
C PHE A 925 -14.78 -34.40 9.95
N ALA A 926 -13.48 -34.41 10.28
CA ALA A 926 -12.68 -35.64 10.29
C ALA A 926 -13.14 -36.62 11.38
N LYS A 927 -13.57 -36.12 12.55
CA LYS A 927 -14.19 -36.95 13.60
C LYS A 927 -15.51 -37.52 13.12
N MET A 928 -16.36 -36.70 12.50
CA MET A 928 -17.66 -37.13 11.97
C MET A 928 -17.52 -38.19 10.87
N ALA A 929 -16.52 -38.05 10.00
CA ALA A 929 -16.26 -39.01 8.91
C ALA A 929 -15.89 -40.43 9.40
N ARG A 930 -15.51 -40.60 10.68
CA ARG A 930 -15.23 -41.92 11.28
C ARG A 930 -16.51 -42.71 11.56
N ASP A 931 -17.61 -42.03 11.86
CA ASP A 931 -18.93 -42.62 12.11
C ASP A 931 -20.02 -41.85 11.36
N PRO A 932 -20.02 -41.92 10.02
CA PRO A 932 -20.75 -40.96 9.18
C PRO A 932 -22.28 -41.14 9.27
N GLY A 933 -22.76 -42.35 9.54
CA GLY A 933 -24.20 -42.66 9.67
C GLY A 933 -24.85 -42.08 10.94
N ARG A 934 -24.05 -41.66 11.94
CA ARG A 934 -24.55 -40.90 13.10
C ARG A 934 -24.90 -39.46 12.73
N TYR A 935 -24.17 -38.88 11.78
CA TYR A 935 -24.22 -37.46 11.47
C TYR A 935 -25.04 -37.16 10.23
N LEU A 936 -25.05 -38.06 9.25
CA LEU A 936 -25.83 -37.96 8.03
C LEU A 936 -26.72 -39.19 7.84
N VAL A 937 -28.00 -38.96 7.56
CA VAL A 937 -29.02 -39.98 7.30
C VAL A 937 -29.29 -40.02 5.79
N VAL A 938 -28.55 -40.87 5.08
CA VAL A 938 -28.72 -41.08 3.64
C VAL A 938 -29.48 -42.39 3.40
N SER A 939 -30.54 -42.36 2.59
CA SER A 939 -31.30 -43.56 2.24
C SER A 939 -30.41 -44.54 1.46
N GLY A 940 -30.18 -45.74 2.01
CA GLY A 940 -29.36 -46.78 1.36
C GLY A 940 -27.85 -46.75 1.69
N ASP A 941 -27.43 -45.97 2.68
CA ASP A 941 -26.02 -45.66 3.00
C ASP A 941 -25.09 -46.88 3.19
N LYS A 942 -25.59 -47.98 3.78
CA LYS A 942 -24.78 -49.17 4.12
C LYS A 942 -24.25 -49.97 2.92
N LEU A 943 -24.63 -49.63 1.69
CA LEU A 943 -24.24 -50.37 0.47
C LEU A 943 -23.71 -49.48 -0.67
N MET A 944 -23.62 -48.16 -0.50
CA MET A 944 -23.07 -47.28 -1.54
C MET A 944 -21.56 -47.12 -1.39
N ARG A 945 -20.80 -47.81 -2.25
CA ARG A 945 -19.39 -47.48 -2.48
C ARG A 945 -19.34 -46.56 -3.71
N LEU A 946 -18.58 -45.47 -3.62
CA LEU A 946 -18.22 -44.69 -4.81
C LEU A 946 -17.67 -45.66 -5.87
N PRO A 947 -17.99 -45.46 -7.16
CA PRO A 947 -17.48 -46.31 -8.22
C PRO A 947 -15.94 -46.39 -8.13
N SER A 948 -15.39 -47.60 -8.27
CA SER A 948 -13.94 -47.82 -8.24
C SER A 948 -13.30 -47.09 -9.42
N TYR A 949 -12.58 -46.01 -9.12
CA TYR A 949 -11.80 -45.26 -10.09
C TYR A 949 -10.38 -45.83 -10.07
N THR A 950 -10.00 -46.57 -11.12
CA THR A 950 -8.65 -47.12 -11.22
C THR A 950 -7.70 -46.09 -11.84
N PRO A 951 -6.39 -46.16 -11.57
CA PRO A 951 -5.39 -45.33 -12.27
C PRO A 951 -5.38 -45.53 -13.79
N GLN A 952 -5.92 -46.65 -14.28
CA GLN A 952 -6.11 -46.91 -15.71
C GLN A 952 -7.31 -46.14 -16.26
N ASP A 953 -8.43 -46.09 -15.52
CA ASP A 953 -9.60 -45.27 -15.85
C ASP A 953 -9.24 -43.77 -15.87
N GLU A 954 -8.36 -43.33 -14.98
CA GLU A 954 -7.81 -41.98 -14.95
C GLU A 954 -7.03 -41.66 -16.22
N LYS A 955 -6.06 -42.52 -16.58
CA LYS A 955 -5.27 -42.36 -17.80
C LYS A 955 -6.12 -42.44 -19.06
N GLU A 956 -7.14 -43.31 -19.10
CA GLU A 956 -8.03 -43.46 -20.25
C GLU A 956 -9.01 -42.29 -20.39
N LEU A 957 -9.58 -41.79 -19.29
CA LEU A 957 -10.46 -40.63 -19.28
C LEU A 957 -9.70 -39.37 -19.70
N ILE A 958 -8.50 -39.15 -19.17
CA ILE A 958 -7.61 -38.05 -19.57
C ILE A 958 -7.22 -38.19 -21.05
N ARG A 959 -6.89 -39.39 -21.53
CA ARG A 959 -6.59 -39.66 -22.94
C ARG A 959 -7.79 -39.32 -23.84
N ASN A 960 -8.99 -39.75 -23.48
CA ASN A 960 -10.22 -39.48 -24.24
C ASN A 960 -10.59 -37.99 -24.22
N LEU A 961 -10.35 -37.29 -23.12
CA LEU A 961 -10.52 -35.84 -23.03
C LEU A 961 -9.52 -35.07 -23.93
N SER A 962 -8.34 -35.65 -24.22
CA SER A 962 -7.26 -35.03 -25.02
C SER A 962 -7.29 -35.26 -26.55
N MET A 963 -8.14 -36.16 -27.07
CA MET A 963 -8.26 -36.43 -28.52
C MET A 963 -9.09 -35.32 -29.19
N PRO A 964 -8.47 -34.43 -29.99
CA PRO A 964 -8.10 -34.74 -31.37
C PRO A 964 -6.75 -34.12 -31.80
N MET A 965 -5.64 -34.43 -31.11
CA MET A 965 -4.33 -33.89 -31.46
C MET A 965 -3.31 -35.03 -31.68
N GLU A 966 -3.17 -35.47 -32.93
CA GLU A 966 -2.23 -36.51 -33.35
C GLU A 966 -0.78 -36.00 -33.31
N GLY A 967 0.11 -36.75 -32.63
CA GLY A 967 1.54 -36.47 -32.53
C GLY A 967 2.31 -37.63 -31.84
N PRO A 968 3.63 -37.80 -32.07
CA PRO A 968 4.44 -38.93 -31.58
C PRO A 968 4.88 -38.83 -30.09
N GLU A 969 4.40 -37.84 -29.33
CA GLU A 969 4.86 -37.48 -27.98
C GLU A 969 4.26 -38.39 -26.85
N VAL A 970 5.01 -38.64 -25.78
CA VAL A 970 4.57 -39.51 -24.65
C VAL A 970 3.71 -38.74 -23.64
N ILE A 971 2.57 -39.30 -23.20
CA ILE A 971 1.70 -38.66 -22.18
C ILE A 971 2.30 -38.84 -20.80
N MET A 972 2.44 -37.75 -20.06
CA MET A 972 2.95 -37.74 -18.67
C MET A 972 2.01 -36.95 -17.76
N ASP A 973 1.87 -37.39 -16.51
CA ASP A 973 1.08 -36.67 -15.51
C ASP A 973 1.81 -35.41 -15.02
N ALA A 974 1.07 -34.36 -14.70
CA ALA A 974 1.65 -33.09 -14.26
C ALA A 974 2.36 -33.20 -12.90
N GLU A 975 1.86 -34.01 -11.95
CA GLU A 975 2.53 -34.21 -10.66
C GLU A 975 3.81 -35.04 -10.82
N GLU A 976 3.80 -36.02 -11.73
CA GLU A 976 4.99 -36.82 -12.09
C GLU A 976 6.06 -35.96 -12.77
N TYR A 977 5.66 -35.09 -13.70
CA TYR A 977 6.58 -34.16 -14.38
C TYR A 977 7.26 -33.17 -13.42
N LEU A 978 6.55 -32.76 -12.39
CA LEU A 978 7.04 -31.77 -11.42
C LEU A 978 7.95 -32.38 -10.35
N GLN A 979 8.12 -33.70 -10.30
CA GLN A 979 9.07 -34.32 -9.38
C GLN A 979 10.51 -34.08 -9.86
N PRO A 980 11.43 -33.68 -8.97
CA PRO A 980 12.84 -33.53 -9.34
C PRO A 980 13.37 -34.90 -9.81
N THR A 981 13.88 -34.94 -11.03
CA THR A 981 14.61 -36.10 -11.56
C THR A 981 15.78 -36.40 -10.62
N ARG A 982 15.84 -37.64 -10.13
CA ARG A 982 16.91 -38.13 -9.27
C ARG A 982 18.25 -38.21 -10.00
#